data_AF-A0A918JFH2-F1
#
_entry.id   AF-A0A918JFH2-F1
#
_cell.length_a   1.000
_cell.length_b   1.000
_cell.length_c   1.000
_cell.angle_alpha   90.00
_cell.angle_beta   90.00
_cell.angle_gamma   90.00
#
_symmetry.space_group_name_H-M   'P 1'
#
loop_
_entity.id
_entity.type
_entity.pdbx_description
1 polymer ?
#
loop_
_entity_poly.entity_id
_entity_poly.type
_entity_poly.pdbx_seq_one_letter_code
_entity_poly.pdbx_strand_id
1 'polypeptide(L)'
;MRSIIVALNLLLLSPTLWADTSITIKRVSASSIYPADSASYEPENAIDNKNSTAWFPNRTSAANKGEWIKFEFAKPSLVSGIRITNGWLHSKRMWRHNSRIKTATVTLSSGVTEYISLDDKMTPQTLSLPVSEASWVKLTIDEIYPGNRWNQESGLTQVDVLGTTKEALRIAALRKEKEAEQARIAQLSASKKAKEKTDYLARLKSALQRKSTELDYVEFLAEASDAYKSEVYPEAKELISQQVSNTIQTQLNTYAAAEDSEQLMRVFDQSRDTVFEKQNHDLLGKVFTTAAELDLAKARQEHSSDQLLAIFTGYGAYYKENPFYHLVDDALEIDETLIAQDAGEEKGVSLLDKYASQPLKSYQKAKIQKLLGQLIKQKLAQAKNSDELASALDAFSQFDLNMANKKQVNESILAQSGIQYRETFREGKIGERYVPVISRSESYNETRYINGVAINETKFNDYTTGGYDESRYGFTAVYQFFNESEKTYLVDVEISATISNTEYKKQSSWSGPDKNVEVKKRNLLVKKITYVLKAGSEIKDQIIVGEKKPNDFLVSVVNITPMDRDWFDKLSTAMEGSDIGVISQFFFDEKAKYWKPDLAANFARQAYMNLDTTLSTGDKFDRDFKSPVQLTLSNRNAMALKLTYTTNFSNDSRTVVIDGNSELTESLMAFGRSEDDLELTIEMLEPWK
;
A
#
# COMPACT_ATOMS: atom_id res chain seq x y z
N MET A 1 -24.73 8.10 -6.47
CA MET A 1 -25.72 8.77 -5.60
C MET A 1 -26.71 9.47 -6.52
N ARG A 2 -27.98 9.06 -6.49
CA ARG A 2 -28.98 9.38 -7.51
C ARG A 2 -29.51 10.80 -7.33
N SER A 3 -29.39 11.61 -8.39
CA SER A 3 -29.94 12.96 -8.50
C SER A 3 -31.45 12.95 -8.29
N ILE A 4 -31.92 13.65 -7.26
CA ILE A 4 -33.35 13.96 -7.09
C ILE A 4 -33.63 15.16 -7.99
N ILE A 5 -33.95 14.87 -9.26
CA ILE A 5 -34.67 15.81 -10.10
C ILE A 5 -36.08 15.88 -9.52
N VAL A 6 -36.40 16.98 -8.83
CA VAL A 6 -37.79 17.33 -8.52
C VAL A 6 -38.43 17.76 -9.85
N ALA A 7 -38.71 16.76 -10.69
CA ALA A 7 -39.61 16.92 -11.81
C ALA A 7 -40.99 17.09 -11.18
N LEU A 8 -41.45 18.34 -11.13
CA LEU A 8 -42.86 18.66 -10.99
C LEU A 8 -43.56 18.10 -12.24
N ASN A 9 -43.80 16.79 -12.23
CA ASN A 9 -44.66 16.14 -13.20
C ASN A 9 -46.06 16.70 -12.95
N LEU A 10 -46.39 17.79 -13.64
CA LEU A 10 -47.76 17.98 -14.09
C LEU A 10 -48.10 16.69 -14.83
N LEU A 11 -48.88 15.82 -14.18
CA LEU A 11 -49.62 14.78 -14.87
C LEU A 11 -50.43 15.51 -15.94
N LEU A 12 -49.92 15.51 -17.17
CA LEU A 12 -50.74 15.59 -18.36
C LEU A 12 -51.56 14.29 -18.39
N LEU A 13 -52.59 14.26 -17.55
CA LEU A 13 -53.66 13.27 -17.64
C LEU A 13 -54.19 13.37 -19.06
N SER A 14 -53.95 12.30 -19.80
CA SER A 14 -54.37 12.13 -21.18
C SER A 14 -55.87 12.42 -21.25
N PRO A 15 -56.36 13.27 -22.17
CA PRO A 15 -57.80 13.38 -22.42
C PRO A 15 -58.24 12.09 -23.08
N THR A 16 -58.45 11.03 -22.29
CA THR A 16 -58.95 9.76 -22.80
C THR A 16 -60.46 9.73 -22.68
N LEU A 17 -61.04 9.71 -23.88
CA LEU A 17 -62.26 9.00 -24.24
C LEU A 17 -63.54 9.55 -23.59
N TRP A 18 -64.05 10.59 -24.22
CA TRP A 18 -65.48 10.66 -24.45
C TRP A 18 -65.89 9.28 -24.98
N ALA A 19 -66.81 8.59 -24.30
CA ALA A 19 -67.52 7.49 -24.91
C ALA A 19 -68.49 8.10 -25.93
N ASP A 20 -67.92 8.69 -26.99
CA ASP A 20 -68.66 9.28 -28.08
C ASP A 20 -69.48 8.16 -28.71
N THR A 21 -70.80 8.29 -28.59
CA THR A 21 -71.72 7.28 -29.11
C THR A 21 -71.93 7.60 -30.59
N SER A 22 -71.84 6.59 -31.45
CA SER A 22 -72.15 6.78 -32.87
C SER A 22 -73.64 7.14 -33.04
N ILE A 23 -73.91 8.26 -33.69
CA ILE A 23 -75.27 8.73 -34.00
C ILE A 23 -75.81 7.88 -35.15
N THR A 24 -76.99 7.30 -34.96
CA THR A 24 -77.65 6.48 -35.98
C THR A 24 -78.08 7.33 -37.18
N ILE A 25 -77.55 7.01 -38.36
CA ILE A 25 -77.91 7.62 -39.63
C ILE A 25 -79.15 6.93 -40.21
N LYS A 26 -80.17 7.71 -40.57
CA LYS A 26 -81.43 7.25 -41.18
C LYS A 26 -81.37 7.25 -42.69
N ARG A 27 -80.72 8.25 -43.28
CA ARG A 27 -80.63 8.43 -44.73
C ARG A 27 -79.31 9.09 -45.10
N VAL A 28 -78.74 8.67 -46.21
CA VAL A 28 -77.60 9.35 -46.84
C VAL A 28 -78.05 9.90 -48.19
N SER A 29 -77.51 11.04 -48.58
CA SER A 29 -77.70 11.64 -49.90
C SER A 29 -76.42 12.34 -50.31
N ALA A 30 -76.16 12.46 -51.61
CA ALA A 30 -74.99 13.14 -52.13
C ALA A 30 -75.35 14.07 -53.28
N SER A 31 -74.45 15.01 -53.60
CA SER A 31 -74.56 15.90 -54.76
C SER A 31 -74.60 15.14 -56.08
N SER A 32 -73.80 14.08 -56.18
CA SER A 32 -73.71 13.23 -57.35
C SER A 32 -73.10 11.87 -57.00
N ILE A 33 -73.15 10.94 -57.95
CA ILE A 33 -72.66 9.58 -57.81
C ILE A 33 -71.93 9.23 -59.10
N TYR A 34 -70.69 8.75 -58.99
CA TYR A 34 -69.90 8.30 -60.14
C TYR A 34 -70.62 7.13 -60.84
N PRO A 35 -70.68 7.07 -62.18
CA PRO A 35 -71.41 6.02 -62.87
C PRO A 35 -70.85 4.64 -62.47
N ALA A 36 -71.75 3.73 -62.11
CA ALA A 36 -71.35 2.39 -61.70
C ALA A 36 -70.56 1.70 -62.83
N ASP A 37 -69.49 1.01 -62.45
CA ASP A 37 -68.69 0.18 -63.34
C ASP A 37 -68.72 -1.28 -62.85
N SER A 38 -67.56 -1.92 -62.71
CA SER A 38 -67.43 -3.16 -61.93
C SER A 38 -67.72 -3.01 -60.42
N ALA A 39 -67.84 -1.78 -59.90
CA ALA A 39 -68.18 -1.45 -58.53
C ALA A 39 -69.36 -0.45 -58.43
N SER A 40 -69.99 -0.42 -57.26
CA SER A 40 -71.04 0.54 -56.89
C SER A 40 -70.44 1.66 -56.03
N TYR A 41 -70.86 2.90 -56.28
CA TYR A 41 -70.32 4.11 -55.64
C TYR A 41 -71.39 4.92 -54.88
N GLU A 42 -72.49 4.27 -54.50
CA GLU A 42 -73.63 4.86 -53.81
C GLU A 42 -73.21 5.56 -52.49
N PRO A 43 -73.90 6.64 -52.08
CA PRO A 43 -73.58 7.37 -50.86
C PRO A 43 -73.70 6.52 -49.58
N GLU A 44 -74.55 5.49 -49.58
CA GLU A 44 -74.71 4.53 -48.48
C GLU A 44 -73.42 3.75 -48.19
N ASN A 45 -72.52 3.61 -49.17
CA ASN A 45 -71.21 2.98 -48.96
C ASN A 45 -70.39 3.72 -47.90
N ALA A 46 -70.60 5.01 -47.69
CA ALA A 46 -69.89 5.78 -46.67
C ALA A 46 -70.36 5.49 -45.24
N ILE A 47 -71.35 4.61 -45.02
CA ILE A 47 -71.81 4.21 -43.68
C ILE A 47 -71.98 2.70 -43.51
N ASP A 48 -71.56 1.90 -44.49
CA ASP A 48 -71.84 0.46 -44.52
C ASP A 48 -70.84 -0.39 -43.71
N ASN A 49 -69.83 0.25 -43.12
CA ASN A 49 -68.72 -0.36 -42.37
C ASN A 49 -67.88 -1.36 -43.16
N LYS A 50 -67.80 -1.22 -44.48
CA LYS A 50 -66.99 -2.09 -45.34
C LYS A 50 -65.87 -1.30 -46.01
N ASN A 51 -64.62 -1.62 -45.69
CA ASN A 51 -63.47 -1.02 -46.35
C ASN A 51 -63.41 -1.28 -47.87
N SER A 52 -64.14 -2.28 -48.38
CA SER A 52 -64.18 -2.65 -49.79
C SER A 52 -65.03 -1.74 -50.66
N THR A 53 -65.91 -0.92 -50.07
CA THR A 53 -66.84 0.00 -50.74
C THR A 53 -66.46 1.45 -50.41
N ALA A 54 -66.93 2.39 -51.23
CA ALA A 54 -66.76 3.82 -50.98
C ALA A 54 -67.80 4.60 -51.79
N TRP A 55 -68.18 5.78 -51.31
CA TRP A 55 -68.86 6.78 -52.12
C TRP A 55 -67.85 7.49 -53.03
N PHE A 56 -68.20 7.69 -54.29
CA PHE A 56 -67.50 8.58 -55.22
C PHE A 56 -68.52 9.51 -55.89
N PRO A 57 -68.31 10.83 -55.87
CA PRO A 57 -69.09 11.75 -56.71
C PRO A 57 -68.67 11.66 -58.18
N ASN A 58 -69.50 12.20 -59.08
CA ASN A 58 -69.17 12.34 -60.49
C ASN A 58 -67.87 13.11 -60.70
N ARG A 59 -67.12 12.75 -61.74
CA ARG A 59 -65.93 13.52 -62.13
C ARG A 59 -66.34 14.94 -62.54
N THR A 60 -65.73 15.94 -61.90
CA THR A 60 -65.90 17.35 -62.25
C THR A 60 -64.58 17.96 -62.73
N SER A 61 -64.64 19.05 -63.48
CA SER A 61 -63.44 19.80 -63.92
C SER A 61 -62.71 20.52 -62.78
N ALA A 62 -63.33 20.57 -61.59
CA ALA A 62 -62.80 21.19 -60.38
C ALA A 62 -62.37 20.17 -59.33
N ALA A 63 -62.02 18.94 -59.74
CA ALA A 63 -61.50 17.89 -58.86
C ALA A 63 -62.41 17.63 -57.63
N ASN A 64 -63.72 17.50 -57.85
CA ASN A 64 -64.78 17.36 -56.84
C ASN A 64 -64.92 18.48 -55.81
N LYS A 65 -64.27 19.64 -55.99
CA LYS A 65 -64.56 20.80 -55.15
C LYS A 65 -66.03 21.18 -55.23
N GLY A 66 -66.68 21.30 -54.08
CA GLY A 66 -68.10 21.59 -53.93
C GLY A 66 -69.04 20.38 -53.95
N GLU A 67 -68.53 19.18 -54.27
CA GLU A 67 -69.31 17.94 -54.12
C GLU A 67 -69.52 17.64 -52.63
N TRP A 68 -70.68 17.10 -52.29
CA TRP A 68 -71.06 16.91 -50.90
C TRP A 68 -71.78 15.58 -50.67
N ILE A 69 -71.66 15.09 -49.43
CA ILE A 69 -72.43 13.98 -48.89
C ILE A 69 -73.08 14.41 -47.58
N LYS A 70 -74.35 14.08 -47.41
CA LYS A 70 -75.21 14.49 -46.29
C LYS A 70 -75.79 13.26 -45.62
N PHE A 71 -75.61 13.20 -44.30
CA PHE A 71 -76.08 12.15 -43.41
C PHE A 71 -77.21 12.71 -42.54
N GLU A 72 -78.43 12.22 -42.73
CA GLU A 72 -79.60 12.61 -41.95
C GLU A 72 -79.81 11.61 -40.82
N PHE A 73 -80.02 12.11 -39.60
CA PHE A 73 -80.06 11.27 -38.41
C PHE A 73 -81.45 10.68 -38.18
N ALA A 74 -81.52 9.56 -37.46
CA ALA A 74 -82.80 8.96 -37.05
C ALA A 74 -83.63 9.88 -36.14
N LYS A 75 -82.95 10.72 -35.35
CA LYS A 75 -83.53 11.77 -34.49
C LYS A 75 -82.51 12.90 -34.31
N PRO A 76 -82.96 14.14 -34.02
CA PRO A 76 -82.07 15.21 -33.57
C PRO A 76 -81.16 14.72 -32.43
N SER A 77 -79.86 14.97 -32.54
CA SER A 77 -78.83 14.45 -31.64
C SER A 77 -77.74 15.50 -31.39
N LEU A 78 -77.10 15.47 -30.22
CA LEU A 78 -75.95 16.33 -29.91
C LEU A 78 -74.70 15.77 -30.58
N VAL A 79 -74.28 16.39 -31.68
CA VAL A 79 -73.06 16.03 -32.42
C VAL A 79 -71.85 16.57 -31.66
N SER A 80 -70.87 15.73 -31.36
CA SER A 80 -69.59 16.10 -30.73
C SER A 80 -68.38 15.95 -31.66
N GLY A 81 -68.55 15.27 -32.79
CA GLY A 81 -67.47 15.06 -33.74
C GLY A 81 -67.88 14.22 -34.93
N ILE A 82 -66.93 13.98 -35.82
CA ILE A 82 -67.05 12.99 -36.89
C ILE A 82 -65.78 12.15 -36.97
N ARG A 83 -65.92 10.89 -37.35
CA ARG A 83 -64.81 9.99 -37.65
C ARG A 83 -64.86 9.63 -39.12
N ILE A 84 -63.81 9.98 -39.86
CA ILE A 84 -63.73 9.77 -41.30
C ILE A 84 -62.65 8.75 -41.64
N THR A 85 -63.00 7.80 -42.50
CA THR A 85 -62.07 6.90 -43.17
C THR A 85 -61.99 7.32 -44.64
N ASN A 86 -60.88 7.99 -44.95
CA ASN A 86 -60.72 8.79 -46.16
C ASN A 86 -60.13 7.97 -47.33
N GLY A 87 -60.60 8.22 -48.55
CA GLY A 87 -60.22 7.47 -49.75
C GLY A 87 -61.05 6.21 -49.97
N TRP A 88 -60.56 5.32 -50.82
CA TRP A 88 -61.14 3.99 -51.06
C TRP A 88 -60.22 2.88 -50.55
N LEU A 89 -60.60 2.27 -49.42
CA LEU A 89 -59.74 1.34 -48.68
C LEU A 89 -59.76 -0.10 -49.19
N HIS A 90 -60.36 -0.38 -50.35
CA HIS A 90 -60.49 -1.74 -50.90
C HIS A 90 -59.14 -2.48 -50.97
N SER A 91 -58.08 -1.75 -51.31
CA SER A 91 -56.71 -2.19 -51.09
C SER A 91 -55.80 -0.97 -50.97
N LYS A 92 -54.60 -1.15 -50.42
CA LYS A 92 -53.56 -0.10 -50.40
C LYS A 92 -53.28 0.45 -51.80
N ARG A 93 -53.39 -0.38 -52.84
CA ARG A 93 -53.24 0.01 -54.24
C ARG A 93 -54.39 0.94 -54.67
N MET A 94 -55.63 0.57 -54.39
CA MET A 94 -56.80 1.39 -54.74
C MET A 94 -56.83 2.71 -53.98
N TRP A 95 -56.44 2.71 -52.71
CA TRP A 95 -56.33 3.93 -51.90
C TRP A 95 -55.33 4.94 -52.49
N ARG A 96 -54.20 4.48 -53.03
CA ARG A 96 -53.20 5.33 -53.72
C ARG A 96 -53.63 5.76 -55.12
N HIS A 97 -54.31 4.87 -55.84
CA HIS A 97 -54.73 5.12 -57.22
C HIS A 97 -55.81 6.20 -57.32
N ASN A 98 -56.72 6.27 -56.35
CA ASN A 98 -57.82 7.23 -56.33
C ASN A 98 -57.48 8.46 -55.50
N SER A 99 -58.15 9.57 -55.78
CA SER A 99 -58.03 10.76 -54.94
C SER A 99 -58.71 10.57 -53.59
N ARG A 100 -58.29 11.40 -52.64
CA ARG A 100 -58.71 11.36 -51.22
C ARG A 100 -59.02 12.78 -50.80
N ILE A 101 -59.95 12.99 -49.87
CA ILE A 101 -60.32 14.33 -49.42
C ILE A 101 -59.14 14.92 -48.62
N LYS A 102 -58.67 16.11 -48.98
CA LYS A 102 -57.60 16.79 -48.23
C LYS A 102 -58.19 17.72 -47.20
N THR A 103 -59.12 18.57 -47.63
CA THR A 103 -59.90 19.44 -46.75
C THR A 103 -61.37 19.41 -47.13
N ALA A 104 -62.22 19.63 -46.14
CA ALA A 104 -63.66 19.65 -46.32
C ALA A 104 -64.33 20.59 -45.30
N THR A 105 -65.52 21.04 -45.65
CA THR A 105 -66.37 21.85 -44.79
C THR A 105 -67.50 20.98 -44.27
N VAL A 106 -67.57 20.83 -42.95
CA VAL A 106 -68.64 20.13 -42.24
C VAL A 106 -69.69 21.14 -41.82
N THR A 107 -70.91 21.00 -42.31
CA THR A 107 -72.05 21.83 -41.91
C THR A 107 -73.08 20.99 -41.16
N LEU A 108 -73.55 21.50 -40.02
CA LEU A 108 -74.62 20.91 -39.24
C LEU A 108 -75.96 21.59 -39.54
N SER A 109 -77.07 20.90 -39.29
CA SER A 109 -78.40 21.51 -39.42
C SER A 109 -78.66 22.69 -38.48
N SER A 110 -77.86 22.83 -37.43
CA SER A 110 -77.89 23.98 -36.51
C SER A 110 -77.26 25.25 -37.09
N GLY A 111 -76.60 25.15 -38.26
CA GLY A 111 -75.84 26.24 -38.87
C GLY A 111 -74.36 26.25 -38.49
N VAL A 112 -73.92 25.43 -37.53
CA VAL A 112 -72.49 25.26 -37.20
C VAL A 112 -71.75 24.75 -38.43
N THR A 113 -70.65 25.42 -38.77
CA THR A 113 -69.80 25.09 -39.90
C THR A 113 -68.36 25.02 -39.44
N GLU A 114 -67.70 23.89 -39.69
CA GLU A 114 -66.30 23.65 -39.32
C GLU A 114 -65.49 23.26 -40.53
N TYR A 115 -64.35 23.92 -40.71
CA TYR A 115 -63.38 23.56 -41.73
C TYR A 115 -62.44 22.49 -41.18
N ILE A 116 -62.38 21.35 -41.83
CA ILE A 116 -61.57 20.22 -41.40
C ILE A 116 -60.47 19.91 -42.41
N SER A 117 -59.32 19.49 -41.89
CA SER A 117 -58.22 18.94 -42.66
C SER A 117 -58.05 17.47 -42.29
N LEU A 118 -57.88 16.62 -43.29
CA LEU A 118 -57.63 15.19 -43.11
C LEU A 118 -56.18 14.90 -43.49
N ASP A 119 -55.47 14.17 -42.64
CA ASP A 119 -54.14 13.67 -42.98
C ASP A 119 -54.23 12.66 -44.15
N ASP A 120 -53.21 12.60 -45.02
CA ASP A 120 -53.16 11.60 -46.11
C ASP A 120 -52.76 10.21 -45.58
N LYS A 121 -53.63 9.59 -44.77
CA LYS A 121 -53.42 8.26 -44.15
C LYS A 121 -54.65 7.36 -44.26
N MET A 122 -54.40 6.05 -44.31
CA MET A 122 -55.43 5.02 -44.43
C MET A 122 -56.20 4.73 -43.13
N THR A 123 -55.80 5.30 -41.99
CA THR A 123 -56.45 5.05 -40.70
C THR A 123 -57.61 6.03 -40.46
N PRO A 124 -58.68 5.61 -39.77
CA PRO A 124 -59.77 6.50 -39.40
C PRO A 124 -59.27 7.71 -38.59
N GLN A 125 -59.83 8.88 -38.88
CA GLN A 125 -59.47 10.15 -38.25
C GLN A 125 -60.67 10.71 -37.51
N THR A 126 -60.53 10.91 -36.20
CA THR A 126 -61.60 11.49 -35.38
C THR A 126 -61.35 12.98 -35.24
N LEU A 127 -62.35 13.78 -35.60
CA LEU A 127 -62.32 15.24 -35.57
C LEU A 127 -63.41 15.71 -34.61
N SER A 128 -63.02 16.45 -33.57
CA SER A 128 -63.96 17.09 -32.65
C SER A 128 -64.65 18.26 -33.35
N LEU A 129 -65.97 18.37 -33.14
CA LEU A 129 -66.77 19.51 -33.60
C LEU A 129 -67.31 20.26 -32.37
N PRO A 130 -67.63 21.56 -32.47
CA PRO A 130 -68.39 22.23 -31.43
C PRO A 130 -69.70 21.48 -31.17
N VAL A 131 -69.95 21.17 -29.90
CA VAL A 131 -71.10 20.35 -29.54
C VAL A 131 -72.38 21.10 -29.87
N SER A 132 -73.20 20.53 -30.76
CA SER A 132 -74.40 21.20 -31.26
C SER A 132 -75.51 20.18 -31.53
N GLU A 133 -76.75 20.57 -31.26
CA GLU A 133 -77.92 19.75 -31.58
C GLU A 133 -78.21 19.85 -33.07
N ALA A 134 -78.14 18.73 -33.78
CA ALA A 134 -78.35 18.68 -35.22
C ALA A 134 -79.20 17.48 -35.62
N SER A 135 -79.89 17.60 -36.75
CA SER A 135 -80.65 16.53 -37.40
C SER A 135 -79.94 15.96 -38.62
N TRP A 136 -78.89 16.64 -39.11
CA TRP A 136 -78.04 16.16 -40.19
C TRP A 136 -76.64 16.78 -40.11
N VAL A 137 -75.67 16.07 -40.70
CA VAL A 137 -74.30 16.51 -41.02
C VAL A 137 -74.14 16.50 -42.54
N LYS A 138 -73.53 17.54 -43.11
CA LYS A 138 -73.13 17.59 -44.50
C LYS A 138 -71.63 17.83 -44.60
N LEU A 139 -70.92 16.94 -45.29
CA LEU A 139 -69.51 17.08 -45.62
C LEU A 139 -69.39 17.57 -47.06
N THR A 140 -68.78 18.74 -47.26
CA THR A 140 -68.54 19.33 -48.59
C THR A 140 -67.05 19.32 -48.87
N ILE A 141 -66.64 18.77 -50.01
CA ILE A 141 -65.22 18.65 -50.39
C ILE A 141 -64.69 20.02 -50.82
N ASP A 142 -63.58 20.45 -50.23
CA ASP A 142 -62.92 21.72 -50.57
C ASP A 142 -61.65 21.50 -51.41
N GLU A 143 -60.81 20.55 -50.99
CA GLU A 143 -59.60 20.13 -51.72
C GLU A 143 -59.40 18.62 -51.64
N ILE A 144 -58.63 18.08 -52.58
CA ILE A 144 -58.31 16.65 -52.65
C ILE A 144 -56.80 16.42 -52.71
N TYR A 145 -56.35 15.28 -52.19
CA TYR A 145 -55.06 14.69 -52.54
C TYR A 145 -55.24 13.91 -53.85
N PRO A 146 -54.51 14.25 -54.93
CA PRO A 146 -54.65 13.55 -56.20
C PRO A 146 -54.18 12.09 -56.09
N GLY A 147 -54.99 11.17 -56.61
CA GLY A 147 -54.56 9.80 -56.84
C GLY A 147 -53.51 9.71 -57.96
N ASN A 148 -52.69 8.66 -57.94
CA ASN A 148 -51.65 8.49 -58.98
C ASN A 148 -52.17 7.89 -60.31
N ARG A 149 -53.47 7.54 -60.40
CA ARG A 149 -54.13 7.07 -61.61
C ARG A 149 -55.43 7.81 -61.90
N TRP A 150 -56.24 8.00 -60.88
CA TRP A 150 -57.51 8.72 -60.91
C TRP A 150 -57.36 9.93 -60.00
N ASN A 151 -57.20 11.12 -60.60
CA ASN A 151 -56.75 12.32 -59.89
C ASN A 151 -57.82 13.43 -59.80
N GLN A 152 -59.05 13.17 -60.26
CA GLN A 152 -60.15 14.14 -60.24
C GLN A 152 -61.32 13.70 -59.33
N GLU A 153 -61.40 12.41 -59.00
CA GLU A 153 -62.50 11.83 -58.22
C GLU A 153 -62.04 11.29 -56.86
N SER A 154 -62.62 11.79 -55.76
CA SER A 154 -62.26 11.42 -54.40
C SER A 154 -63.20 10.40 -53.80
N GLY A 155 -62.62 9.33 -53.26
CA GLY A 155 -63.37 8.29 -52.56
C GLY A 155 -63.55 8.59 -51.08
N LEU A 156 -64.68 8.17 -50.51
CA LEU A 156 -64.96 8.20 -49.08
C LEU A 156 -65.48 6.85 -48.62
N THR A 157 -64.69 6.14 -47.80
CA THR A 157 -64.99 4.77 -47.38
C THR A 157 -65.98 4.72 -46.21
N GLN A 158 -65.78 5.51 -45.16
CA GLN A 158 -66.64 5.46 -43.97
C GLN A 158 -66.70 6.81 -43.26
N VAL A 159 -67.88 7.16 -42.75
CA VAL A 159 -68.13 8.29 -41.86
C VAL A 159 -69.00 7.83 -40.70
N ASP A 160 -68.48 7.96 -39.48
CA ASP A 160 -69.27 7.85 -38.26
C ASP A 160 -69.50 9.26 -37.70
N VAL A 161 -70.75 9.62 -37.41
CA VAL A 161 -71.04 10.87 -36.70
C VAL A 161 -71.05 10.58 -35.21
N LEU A 162 -70.22 11.29 -34.45
CA LEU A 162 -70.05 11.09 -33.02
C LEU A 162 -70.98 12.02 -32.24
N GLY A 163 -71.60 11.49 -31.19
CA GLY A 163 -72.50 12.24 -30.33
C GLY A 163 -72.17 12.13 -28.85
N THR A 164 -72.65 13.12 -28.08
CA THR A 164 -72.50 13.21 -26.63
C THR A 164 -73.86 13.43 -25.94
N THR A 165 -73.87 13.51 -24.61
CA THR A 165 -75.07 13.82 -23.82
C THR A 165 -74.85 15.07 -22.97
N LYS A 166 -75.93 15.78 -22.62
CA LYS A 166 -75.87 16.92 -21.70
C LYS A 166 -75.24 16.54 -20.35
N GLU A 167 -75.49 15.32 -19.89
CA GLU A 167 -74.92 14.80 -18.64
C GLU A 167 -73.41 14.54 -18.76
N ALA A 168 -72.94 13.98 -19.88
CA ALA A 168 -71.51 13.78 -20.13
C ALA A 168 -70.75 15.12 -20.15
N LEU A 169 -71.33 16.18 -20.74
CA LEU A 169 -70.77 17.53 -20.71
C LEU A 169 -70.67 18.10 -19.30
N ARG A 170 -71.71 17.92 -18.48
CA ARG A 170 -71.73 18.35 -17.08
C ARG A 170 -70.64 17.65 -16.26
N ILE A 171 -70.51 16.34 -16.42
CA ILE A 171 -69.47 15.55 -15.73
C ILE A 171 -68.06 16.00 -16.15
N ALA A 172 -67.84 16.26 -17.43
CA ALA A 172 -66.56 16.74 -17.94
C ALA A 172 -66.18 18.13 -17.36
N ALA A 173 -67.16 19.04 -17.27
CA ALA A 173 -66.95 20.36 -16.67
C ALA A 173 -66.57 20.28 -15.19
N LEU A 174 -67.27 19.46 -14.40
CA LEU A 174 -66.99 19.25 -12.98
C LEU A 174 -65.59 18.65 -12.73
N ARG A 175 -65.12 17.74 -13.60
CA ARG A 175 -63.78 17.17 -13.50
C ARG A 175 -62.70 18.22 -13.74
N LYS A 176 -62.85 19.04 -14.79
CA LYS A 176 -61.91 20.12 -15.10
C LYS A 176 -61.78 21.12 -13.94
N GLU A 177 -62.90 21.44 -13.29
CA GLU A 177 -62.91 22.32 -12.10
C GLU A 177 -62.18 21.66 -10.91
N LYS A 178 -62.45 20.38 -10.64
CA LYS A 178 -61.78 19.63 -9.57
C LYS A 178 -60.27 19.52 -9.79
N GLU A 179 -59.83 19.29 -11.02
CA GLU A 179 -58.42 19.22 -11.40
C GLU A 179 -57.74 20.58 -11.22
N ALA A 180 -58.38 21.67 -11.63
CA ALA A 180 -57.87 23.02 -11.43
C ALA A 180 -57.70 23.37 -9.94
N GLU A 181 -58.66 22.98 -9.09
CA GLU A 181 -58.57 23.24 -7.65
C GLU A 181 -57.48 22.38 -6.98
N GLN A 182 -57.33 21.11 -7.39
CA GLN A 182 -56.22 20.27 -6.90
C GLN A 182 -54.85 20.84 -7.28
N ALA A 183 -54.70 21.36 -8.50
CA ALA A 183 -53.48 22.03 -8.94
C ALA A 183 -53.19 23.29 -8.11
N ARG A 184 -54.22 24.09 -7.80
CA ARG A 184 -54.09 25.29 -6.95
C ARG A 184 -53.63 24.95 -5.54
N ILE A 185 -54.22 23.94 -4.90
CA ILE A 185 -53.82 23.47 -3.57
C ILE A 185 -52.37 22.96 -3.58
N ALA A 186 -51.99 22.19 -4.60
CA ALA A 186 -50.63 21.70 -4.74
C ALA A 186 -49.62 22.86 -4.85
N GLN A 187 -49.92 23.88 -5.67
CA GLN A 187 -49.07 25.06 -5.82
C GLN A 187 -48.92 25.84 -4.51
N LEU A 188 -50.01 26.06 -3.77
CA LEU A 188 -49.97 26.72 -2.47
C LEU A 188 -49.13 25.93 -1.45
N SER A 189 -49.26 24.60 -1.43
CA SER A 189 -48.47 23.74 -0.53
C SER A 189 -46.98 23.76 -0.87
N ALA A 190 -46.61 23.80 -2.15
CA ALA A 190 -45.23 23.89 -2.61
C ALA A 190 -44.62 25.26 -2.27
N SER A 191 -45.38 26.34 -2.49
CA SER A 191 -44.96 27.70 -2.14
C SER A 191 -44.72 27.86 -0.64
N LYS A 192 -45.60 27.29 0.20
CA LYS A 192 -45.42 27.29 1.66
C LYS A 192 -44.14 26.55 2.07
N LYS A 193 -43.92 25.34 1.56
CA LYS A 193 -42.69 24.56 1.84
C LYS A 193 -41.42 25.29 1.38
N ALA A 194 -41.47 25.96 0.24
CA ALA A 194 -40.34 26.74 -0.26
C ALA A 194 -40.02 27.92 0.66
N LYS A 195 -41.04 28.64 1.16
CA LYS A 195 -40.86 29.71 2.14
C LYS A 195 -40.28 29.20 3.46
N GLU A 196 -40.82 28.11 4.01
CA GLU A 196 -40.32 27.49 5.25
C GLU A 196 -38.85 27.08 5.13
N LYS A 197 -38.44 26.53 3.98
CA LYS A 197 -37.03 26.22 3.69
C LYS A 197 -36.17 27.49 3.66
N THR A 198 -36.59 28.54 2.98
CA THR A 198 -35.85 29.81 2.93
C THR A 198 -35.69 30.43 4.32
N ASP A 199 -36.76 30.46 5.12
CA ASP A 199 -36.73 30.97 6.49
C ASP A 199 -35.85 30.11 7.42
N TYR A 200 -35.79 28.80 7.18
CA TYR A 200 -34.87 27.90 7.87
C TYR A 200 -33.40 28.22 7.53
N LEU A 201 -33.05 28.30 6.25
CA LEU A 201 -31.69 28.58 5.79
C LEU A 201 -31.18 29.95 6.31
N ALA A 202 -32.04 30.96 6.31
CA ALA A 202 -31.70 32.28 6.85
C ALA A 202 -31.37 32.22 8.35
N ARG A 203 -32.20 31.53 9.14
CA ARG A 203 -31.96 31.35 10.59
C ARG A 203 -30.70 30.54 10.87
N LEU A 204 -30.47 29.47 10.11
CA LEU A 204 -29.27 28.65 10.23
C LEU A 204 -28.01 29.48 9.97
N LYS A 205 -27.99 30.27 8.88
CA LYS A 205 -26.87 31.15 8.54
C LYS A 205 -26.56 32.13 9.68
N SER A 206 -27.57 32.83 10.20
CA SER A 206 -27.37 33.77 11.32
C SER A 206 -26.91 33.07 12.61
N ALA A 207 -27.40 31.86 12.88
CA ALA A 207 -26.98 31.08 14.04
C ALA A 207 -25.52 30.64 13.94
N LEU A 208 -25.09 30.14 12.78
CA LEU A 208 -23.70 29.74 12.54
C LEU A 208 -22.75 30.93 12.64
N GLN A 209 -23.10 32.08 12.06
CA GLN A 209 -22.28 33.28 12.12
C GLN A 209 -22.07 33.74 13.56
N ARG A 210 -23.14 33.80 14.35
CA ARG A 210 -23.05 34.14 15.79
C ARG A 210 -22.22 33.14 16.57
N LYS A 211 -22.45 31.84 16.38
CA LYS A 211 -21.67 30.78 17.07
C LYS A 211 -20.19 30.85 16.73
N SER A 212 -19.85 31.14 15.48
CA SER A 212 -18.44 31.30 15.06
C SER A 212 -17.72 32.49 15.72
N THR A 213 -18.47 33.40 16.34
CA THR A 213 -17.91 34.54 17.09
C THR A 213 -18.00 34.38 18.61
N GLU A 214 -18.96 33.59 19.11
CA GLU A 214 -19.20 33.41 20.55
C GLU A 214 -18.41 32.22 21.14
N LEU A 215 -18.23 31.16 20.37
CA LEU A 215 -17.53 29.94 20.79
C LEU A 215 -16.04 30.03 20.46
N ASP A 216 -15.22 29.29 21.20
CA ASP A 216 -13.87 29.04 20.73
C ASP A 216 -13.88 28.19 19.46
N TYR A 217 -12.75 28.17 18.77
CA TYR A 217 -12.64 27.55 17.46
C TYR A 217 -12.96 26.03 17.48
N VAL A 218 -12.54 25.32 18.53
CA VAL A 218 -12.76 23.88 18.68
C VAL A 218 -14.23 23.59 18.94
N GLU A 219 -14.82 24.34 19.86
CA GLU A 219 -16.24 24.24 20.20
C GLU A 219 -17.10 24.52 18.96
N PHE A 220 -16.78 25.58 18.21
CA PHE A 220 -17.48 25.90 16.97
C PHE A 220 -17.36 24.78 15.93
N LEU A 221 -16.16 24.24 15.70
CA LEU A 221 -15.95 23.14 14.74
C LEU A 221 -16.75 21.89 15.12
N ALA A 222 -16.76 21.53 16.41
CA ALA A 222 -17.52 20.38 16.90
C ALA A 222 -19.02 20.57 16.65
N GLU A 223 -19.57 21.73 17.02
CA GLU A 223 -20.99 22.04 16.79
C GLU A 223 -21.35 22.11 15.30
N ALA A 224 -20.48 22.70 14.47
CA ALA A 224 -20.69 22.76 13.03
C ALA A 224 -20.66 21.35 12.40
N SER A 225 -19.76 20.47 12.85
CA SER A 225 -19.66 19.09 12.40
C SER A 225 -20.93 18.30 12.73
N ASP A 226 -21.46 18.45 13.94
CA ASP A 226 -22.70 17.80 14.37
C ASP A 226 -23.93 18.35 13.63
N ALA A 227 -23.99 19.68 13.42
CA ALA A 227 -24.99 20.29 12.57
C ALA A 227 -24.91 19.75 11.12
N TYR A 228 -23.71 19.60 10.56
CA TYR A 228 -23.52 19.08 9.21
C TYR A 228 -23.98 17.63 9.07
N LYS A 229 -23.64 16.78 10.05
CA LYS A 229 -24.02 15.35 10.05
C LYS A 229 -25.54 15.17 10.16
N SER A 230 -26.20 15.99 10.98
CA SER A 230 -27.65 15.91 11.22
C SER A 230 -28.51 16.57 10.12
N GLU A 231 -27.90 17.40 9.26
CA GLU A 231 -28.63 18.16 8.25
C GLU A 231 -29.09 17.32 7.04
N VAL A 232 -30.33 17.54 6.61
CA VAL A 232 -31.00 16.85 5.52
C VAL A 232 -31.02 17.68 4.23
N TYR A 233 -31.01 19.01 4.32
CA TYR A 233 -30.98 19.90 3.16
C TYR A 233 -29.55 20.09 2.62
N PRO A 234 -29.28 19.79 1.34
CA PRO A 234 -27.97 20.01 0.73
C PRO A 234 -27.50 21.47 0.81
N GLU A 235 -28.42 22.44 0.66
CA GLU A 235 -28.07 23.87 0.74
C GLU A 235 -27.70 24.32 2.15
N ALA A 236 -28.25 23.68 3.18
CA ALA A 236 -27.88 23.94 4.57
C ALA A 236 -26.49 23.34 4.88
N LYS A 237 -26.19 22.14 4.37
CA LYS A 237 -24.85 21.55 4.43
C LYS A 237 -23.80 22.44 3.79
N GLU A 238 -24.12 23.00 2.62
CA GLU A 238 -23.26 23.96 1.94
C GLU A 238 -23.02 25.22 2.77
N LEU A 239 -24.07 25.80 3.37
CA LEU A 239 -23.93 26.96 4.27
C LEU A 239 -23.04 26.67 5.49
N ILE A 240 -23.17 25.48 6.09
CA ILE A 240 -22.33 25.07 7.22
C ILE A 240 -20.87 24.96 6.77
N SER A 241 -20.61 24.26 5.66
CA SER A 241 -19.25 24.13 5.12
C SER A 241 -18.63 25.50 4.79
N GLN A 242 -19.38 26.39 4.13
CA GLN A 242 -18.91 27.75 3.83
C GLN A 242 -18.57 28.56 5.08
N GLN A 243 -19.40 28.47 6.13
CA GLN A 243 -19.10 29.19 7.37
C GLN A 243 -17.84 28.63 8.03
N VAL A 244 -17.65 27.31 8.04
CA VAL A 244 -16.41 26.69 8.55
C VAL A 244 -15.19 27.16 7.76
N SER A 245 -15.26 27.18 6.43
CA SER A 245 -14.19 27.71 5.57
C SER A 245 -13.86 29.17 5.89
N ASN A 246 -14.88 30.01 6.07
CA ASN A 246 -14.69 31.42 6.45
C ASN A 246 -13.99 31.54 7.81
N THR A 247 -14.40 30.74 8.79
CA THR A 247 -13.76 30.74 10.12
C THR A 247 -12.31 30.29 10.04
N ILE A 248 -11.99 29.20 9.31
CA ILE A 248 -10.59 28.77 9.09
C ILE A 248 -9.78 29.90 8.44
N GLN A 249 -10.32 30.56 7.42
CA GLN A 249 -9.64 31.67 6.75
C GLN A 249 -9.42 32.87 7.67
N THR A 250 -10.36 33.18 8.56
CA THR A 250 -10.19 34.21 9.60
C THR A 250 -9.07 33.83 10.55
N GLN A 251 -9.05 32.60 11.08
CA GLN A 251 -7.99 32.14 11.98
C GLN A 251 -6.62 32.16 11.29
N LEU A 252 -6.53 31.71 10.04
CA LEU A 252 -5.32 31.82 9.22
C LEU A 252 -4.80 33.26 9.18
N ASN A 253 -5.65 34.21 8.80
CA ASN A 253 -5.24 35.61 8.69
C ASN A 253 -4.83 36.20 10.04
N THR A 254 -5.55 35.87 11.12
CA THR A 254 -5.26 36.36 12.47
C THR A 254 -3.93 35.84 12.99
N TYR A 255 -3.70 34.53 12.95
CA TYR A 255 -2.48 33.94 13.51
C TYR A 255 -1.26 34.13 12.60
N ALA A 256 -1.45 34.21 11.28
CA ALA A 256 -0.36 34.61 10.38
C ALA A 256 0.11 36.05 10.66
N ALA A 257 -0.80 36.99 10.91
CA ALA A 257 -0.45 38.36 11.25
C ALA A 257 0.21 38.50 12.63
N ALA A 258 -0.09 37.57 13.54
CA ALA A 258 0.53 37.50 14.87
C ALA A 258 1.85 36.69 14.88
N GLU A 259 2.27 36.14 13.73
CA GLU A 259 3.42 35.23 13.60
C GLU A 259 3.34 34.01 14.54
N ASP A 260 2.12 33.51 14.82
CA ASP A 260 1.84 32.43 15.77
C ASP A 260 1.65 31.07 15.05
N SER A 261 2.76 30.42 14.71
CA SER A 261 2.78 29.11 14.04
C SER A 261 2.14 27.99 14.88
N GLU A 262 2.25 28.05 16.21
CA GLU A 262 1.67 27.04 17.11
C GLU A 262 0.14 27.05 17.01
N GLN A 263 -0.49 28.23 17.02
CA GLN A 263 -1.93 28.33 16.85
C GLN A 263 -2.39 27.93 15.45
N LEU A 264 -1.61 28.25 14.40
CA LEU A 264 -1.90 27.78 13.05
C LEU A 264 -1.88 26.25 12.96
N MET A 265 -0.92 25.59 13.59
CA MET A 265 -0.87 24.13 13.63
C MET A 265 -2.02 23.53 14.43
N ARG A 266 -2.43 24.15 15.54
CA ARG A 266 -3.66 23.75 16.26
C ARG A 266 -4.89 23.84 15.35
N VAL A 267 -5.04 24.92 14.59
CA VAL A 267 -6.13 25.10 13.61
C VAL A 267 -6.10 24.00 12.55
N PHE A 268 -4.93 23.69 12.01
CA PHE A 268 -4.74 22.62 11.03
C PHE A 268 -5.15 21.25 11.58
N ASP A 269 -4.59 20.84 12.72
CA ASP A 269 -4.84 19.53 13.33
C ASP A 269 -6.31 19.34 13.68
N GLN A 270 -6.93 20.36 14.27
CA GLN A 270 -8.33 20.31 14.68
C GLN A 270 -9.29 20.27 13.49
N SER A 271 -8.95 20.94 12.37
CA SER A 271 -9.77 20.91 11.16
C SER A 271 -9.61 19.65 10.34
N ARG A 272 -8.40 19.10 10.26
CA ARG A 272 -8.09 17.94 9.42
C ARG A 272 -8.89 16.71 9.85
N ASP A 273 -9.15 16.56 11.14
CA ASP A 273 -9.85 15.39 11.66
C ASP A 273 -11.39 15.54 11.63
N THR A 274 -11.91 16.51 10.87
CA THR A 274 -13.35 16.80 10.75
C THR A 274 -13.96 16.30 9.44
N VAL A 275 -15.30 16.29 9.38
CA VAL A 275 -16.06 16.01 8.15
C VAL A 275 -15.84 17.05 7.03
N PHE A 276 -15.13 18.14 7.34
CA PHE A 276 -14.88 19.26 6.44
C PHE A 276 -13.49 19.25 5.79
N GLU A 277 -12.62 18.29 6.15
CA GLU A 277 -11.25 18.17 5.65
C GLU A 277 -11.21 18.26 4.12
N LYS A 278 -12.03 17.45 3.45
CA LYS A 278 -12.04 17.36 1.99
C LYS A 278 -12.45 18.67 1.33
N GLN A 279 -13.42 19.38 1.88
CA GLN A 279 -13.89 20.66 1.34
C GLN A 279 -12.88 21.80 1.60
N ASN A 280 -12.07 21.68 2.65
CA ASN A 280 -11.10 22.70 3.06
C ASN A 280 -9.65 22.33 2.75
N HIS A 281 -9.39 21.26 1.99
CA HIS A 281 -8.06 20.73 1.77
C HIS A 281 -7.03 21.80 1.35
N ASP A 282 -7.35 22.62 0.35
CA ASP A 282 -6.46 23.68 -0.14
C ASP A 282 -6.23 24.78 0.91
N LEU A 283 -7.25 25.11 1.69
CA LEU A 283 -7.15 26.12 2.76
C LEU A 283 -6.32 25.60 3.93
N LEU A 284 -6.50 24.35 4.33
CA LEU A 284 -5.67 23.69 5.33
C LEU A 284 -4.21 23.57 4.86
N GLY A 285 -3.99 23.30 3.57
CA GLY A 285 -2.66 23.35 2.97
C GLY A 285 -1.98 24.73 3.09
N LYS A 286 -2.75 25.82 2.99
CA LYS A 286 -2.25 27.18 3.25
C LYS A 286 -1.94 27.41 4.72
N VAL A 287 -2.84 27.04 5.63
CA VAL A 287 -2.61 27.14 7.09
C VAL A 287 -1.30 26.46 7.48
N PHE A 288 -1.13 25.23 7.00
CA PHE A 288 0.04 24.42 7.24
C PHE A 288 1.32 25.05 6.67
N THR A 289 1.30 25.47 5.40
CA THR A 289 2.48 26.07 4.75
C THR A 289 2.87 27.39 5.43
N THR A 290 1.91 28.23 5.80
CA THR A 290 2.20 29.49 6.51
C THR A 290 2.81 29.26 7.89
N ALA A 291 2.35 28.26 8.65
CA ALA A 291 2.96 27.89 9.92
C ALA A 291 4.43 27.45 9.72
N ALA A 292 4.67 26.61 8.71
CA ALA A 292 6.03 26.15 8.37
C ALA A 292 6.96 27.31 7.97
N GLU A 293 6.45 28.28 7.20
CA GLU A 293 7.22 29.46 6.78
C GLU A 293 7.59 30.36 7.96
N LEU A 294 6.69 30.54 8.94
CA LEU A 294 6.95 31.30 10.16
C LEU A 294 8.03 30.63 11.03
N ASP A 295 7.90 29.33 11.28
CA ASP A 295 8.92 28.58 12.03
C ASP A 295 10.26 28.60 11.31
N LEU A 296 10.26 28.49 9.98
CA LEU A 296 11.47 28.56 9.17
C LEU A 296 12.14 29.93 9.24
N ALA A 297 11.36 31.01 9.22
CA ALA A 297 11.89 32.36 9.38
C ALA A 297 12.56 32.54 10.74
N LYS A 298 11.94 32.03 11.81
CA LYS A 298 12.51 32.04 13.16
C LYS A 298 13.80 31.22 13.26
N ALA A 299 13.80 29.98 12.75
CA ALA A 299 14.97 29.10 12.77
C ALA A 299 16.17 29.70 12.03
N ARG A 300 15.93 30.40 10.92
CA ARG A 300 16.97 31.12 10.17
C ARG A 300 17.54 32.32 10.93
N GLN A 301 16.71 33.07 11.65
CA GLN A 301 17.18 34.19 12.48
C GLN A 301 18.04 33.72 13.66
N GLU A 302 17.68 32.59 14.26
CA GLU A 302 18.40 32.01 15.40
C GLU A 302 19.63 31.19 14.99
N HIS A 303 19.86 30.97 13.69
CA HIS A 303 20.91 30.10 13.15
C HIS A 303 20.93 28.72 13.85
N SER A 304 19.75 28.16 14.13
CA SER A 304 19.60 26.92 14.90
C SER A 304 19.33 25.73 13.99
N SER A 305 20.33 24.85 13.84
CA SER A 305 20.21 23.57 13.13
C SER A 305 19.19 22.64 13.79
N ASP A 306 19.03 22.70 15.12
CA ASP A 306 18.03 21.91 15.85
C ASP A 306 16.60 22.30 15.47
N GLN A 307 16.33 23.60 15.36
CA GLN A 307 15.02 24.10 14.95
C GLN A 307 14.72 23.75 13.49
N LEU A 308 15.71 23.84 12.60
CA LEU A 308 15.54 23.41 11.20
C LEU A 308 15.20 21.92 11.09
N LEU A 309 15.85 21.08 11.90
CA LEU A 309 15.54 19.65 11.95
C LEU A 309 14.17 19.35 12.60
N ALA A 310 13.77 20.13 13.61
CA ALA A 310 12.45 20.04 14.21
C ALA A 310 11.36 20.38 13.18
N ILE A 311 11.56 21.42 12.36
CA ILE A 311 10.66 21.79 11.26
C ILE A 311 10.63 20.68 10.20
N PHE A 312 11.81 20.20 9.77
CA PHE A 312 11.91 19.09 8.81
C PHE A 312 11.16 17.85 9.27
N THR A 313 11.27 17.48 10.55
CA THR A 313 10.62 16.29 11.12
C THR A 313 9.12 16.54 11.32
N GLY A 314 8.76 17.64 11.97
CA GLY A 314 7.40 18.00 12.34
C GLY A 314 6.53 18.19 11.12
N TYR A 315 6.89 19.13 10.24
CA TYR A 315 6.10 19.40 9.02
C TYR A 315 6.29 18.33 7.95
N GLY A 316 7.43 17.63 7.96
CA GLY A 316 7.70 16.55 7.03
C GLY A 316 6.79 15.34 7.16
N ALA A 317 6.35 15.01 8.37
CA ALA A 317 5.51 13.86 8.66
C ALA A 317 4.16 13.87 7.93
N TYR A 318 3.71 15.04 7.47
CA TYR A 318 2.43 15.23 6.80
C TYR A 318 2.50 15.00 5.28
N TYR A 319 3.69 14.87 4.71
CA TYR A 319 3.87 14.63 3.28
C TYR A 319 4.39 13.23 3.00
N LYS A 320 3.88 12.62 1.92
CA LYS A 320 4.46 11.40 1.37
C LYS A 320 5.90 11.62 0.89
N GLU A 321 6.18 12.79 0.31
CA GLU A 321 7.53 13.25 -0.04
C GLU A 321 7.78 14.57 0.69
N ASN A 322 8.70 14.55 1.65
CA ASN A 322 8.97 15.71 2.51
C ASN A 322 9.55 16.90 1.69
N PRO A 323 8.83 18.02 1.51
CA PRO A 323 9.32 19.15 0.73
C PRO A 323 10.46 19.92 1.43
N PHE A 324 10.66 19.66 2.73
CA PHE A 324 11.64 20.35 3.58
C PHE A 324 13.01 19.67 3.62
N TYR A 325 13.32 18.75 2.69
CA TYR A 325 14.64 18.09 2.64
C TYR A 325 15.83 19.04 2.57
N HIS A 326 15.64 20.22 1.98
CA HIS A 326 16.66 21.26 1.91
C HIS A 326 17.03 21.83 3.29
N LEU A 327 16.13 21.78 4.28
CA LEU A 327 16.42 22.24 5.65
C LEU A 327 17.47 21.40 6.35
N VAL A 328 17.59 20.12 6.00
CA VAL A 328 18.69 19.26 6.48
C VAL A 328 20.01 19.74 5.91
N ASP A 329 20.03 20.23 4.66
CA ASP A 329 21.25 20.76 4.05
C ASP A 329 21.68 22.08 4.72
N ASP A 330 20.72 22.98 4.96
CA ASP A 330 20.90 24.23 5.71
C ASP A 330 21.42 23.94 7.14
N ALA A 331 20.80 22.98 7.84
CA ALA A 331 21.23 22.57 9.18
C ALA A 331 22.66 22.02 9.19
N LEU A 332 23.01 21.19 8.20
CA LEU A 332 24.37 20.65 8.06
C LEU A 332 25.41 21.73 7.73
N GLU A 333 25.03 22.81 7.04
CA GLU A 333 25.92 23.95 6.77
C GLU A 333 26.18 24.80 8.02
N ILE A 334 25.14 25.00 8.85
CA ILE A 334 25.29 25.62 10.17
C ILE A 334 26.22 24.77 11.04
N ASP A 335 25.99 23.47 11.13
CA ASP A 335 26.79 22.59 11.97
C ASP A 335 28.23 22.42 11.44
N GLU A 336 28.45 22.41 10.13
CA GLU A 336 29.80 22.45 9.53
C GLU A 336 30.56 23.71 9.96
N THR A 337 29.88 24.86 9.99
CA THR A 337 30.46 26.14 10.44
C THR A 337 30.76 26.12 11.94
N LEU A 338 29.84 25.60 12.76
CA LEU A 338 30.02 25.47 14.21
C LEU A 338 31.18 24.53 14.55
N ILE A 339 31.27 23.37 13.88
CA ILE A 339 32.39 22.43 14.03
C ILE A 339 33.72 23.09 13.65
N ALA A 340 33.74 23.96 12.65
CA ALA A 340 34.95 24.70 12.27
C ALA A 340 35.35 25.79 13.28
N GLN A 341 34.39 26.38 14.00
CA GLN A 341 34.62 27.49 14.94
C GLN A 341 34.87 27.05 16.38
N ASP A 342 34.10 26.10 16.89
CA ASP A 342 34.17 25.56 18.26
C ASP A 342 34.48 24.06 18.18
N ALA A 343 35.73 23.73 17.84
CA ALA A 343 36.27 22.37 17.91
C ALA A 343 36.40 21.85 19.36
N GLY A 344 35.68 22.46 20.31
CA GLY A 344 35.55 22.02 21.68
C GLY A 344 35.01 20.60 21.74
N GLU A 345 35.70 19.78 22.53
CA GLU A 345 35.74 18.34 22.43
C GLU A 345 34.38 17.62 22.47
N GLU A 346 33.40 18.11 23.22
CA GLU A 346 32.14 17.39 23.45
C GLU A 346 31.01 17.85 22.51
N LYS A 347 31.01 19.11 22.11
CA LYS A 347 29.91 19.71 21.33
C LYS A 347 29.86 19.20 19.90
N GLY A 348 30.99 19.08 19.22
CA GLY A 348 31.03 18.71 17.80
C GLY A 348 30.41 17.34 17.50
N VAL A 349 30.60 16.38 18.41
CA VAL A 349 30.00 15.04 18.32
C VAL A 349 28.49 15.11 18.55
N SER A 350 28.07 15.80 19.62
CA SER A 350 26.65 15.98 19.93
C SER A 350 25.86 16.70 18.83
N LEU A 351 26.51 17.60 18.07
CA LEU A 351 25.89 18.28 16.92
C LEU A 351 25.51 17.31 15.81
N LEU A 352 26.22 16.19 15.65
CA LEU A 352 25.93 15.21 14.60
C LEU A 352 24.99 14.09 15.04
N ASP A 353 24.84 13.84 16.34
CA ASP A 353 23.95 12.79 16.89
C ASP A 353 22.50 12.96 16.46
N LYS A 354 22.02 14.20 16.43
CA LYS A 354 20.65 14.53 16.04
C LYS A 354 20.27 14.12 14.61
N TYR A 355 21.25 13.85 13.74
CA TYR A 355 21.00 13.38 12.38
C TYR A 355 20.87 11.86 12.28
N ALA A 356 21.30 11.10 13.29
CA ALA A 356 21.30 9.64 13.24
C ALA A 356 19.88 9.06 13.11
N SER A 357 18.88 9.71 13.70
CA SER A 357 17.47 9.32 13.63
C SER A 357 16.73 9.88 12.41
N GLN A 358 17.38 10.71 11.59
CA GLN A 358 16.71 11.43 10.50
C GLN A 358 16.66 10.59 9.20
N PRO A 359 15.58 10.68 8.41
CA PRO A 359 15.47 10.01 7.11
C PRO A 359 16.32 10.73 6.04
N LEU A 360 17.64 10.56 6.10
CA LEU A 360 18.60 11.29 5.26
C LEU A 360 18.77 10.72 3.84
N LYS A 361 18.98 11.61 2.86
CA LYS A 361 19.41 11.25 1.50
C LYS A 361 20.87 10.78 1.47
N SER A 362 21.25 10.01 0.46
CA SER A 362 22.62 9.45 0.35
C SER A 362 23.72 10.50 0.34
N TYR A 363 23.50 11.67 -0.27
CA TYR A 363 24.50 12.75 -0.29
C TYR A 363 24.62 13.46 1.09
N GLN A 364 23.53 13.55 1.85
CA GLN A 364 23.52 14.09 3.21
C GLN A 364 24.29 13.17 4.16
N LYS A 365 24.07 11.85 4.05
CA LYS A 365 24.87 10.84 4.75
C LYS A 365 26.36 10.98 4.42
N ALA A 366 26.70 11.21 3.14
CA ALA A 366 28.09 11.44 2.74
C ALA A 366 28.67 12.74 3.33
N LYS A 367 27.89 13.84 3.41
CA LYS A 367 28.30 15.09 4.06
C LYS A 367 28.56 14.89 5.56
N ILE A 368 27.66 14.21 6.28
CA ILE A 368 27.87 13.86 7.70
C ILE A 368 29.13 13.04 7.89
N GLN A 369 29.38 12.03 7.05
CA GLN A 369 30.59 11.23 7.14
C GLN A 369 31.86 12.06 6.90
N LYS A 370 31.82 13.06 6.02
CA LYS A 370 32.93 14.01 5.84
C LYS A 370 33.19 14.82 7.12
N LEU A 371 32.14 15.32 7.77
CA LEU A 371 32.24 16.07 9.04
C LEU A 371 32.76 15.17 10.17
N LEU A 372 32.25 13.94 10.29
CA LEU A 372 32.77 12.94 11.23
C LEU A 372 34.26 12.69 11.00
N GLY A 373 34.71 12.53 9.76
CA GLY A 373 36.13 12.35 9.46
C GLY A 373 37.00 13.52 9.90
N GLN A 374 36.50 14.76 9.79
CA GLN A 374 37.19 15.96 10.27
C GLN A 374 37.29 15.95 11.81
N LEU A 375 36.18 15.67 12.50
CA LEU A 375 36.14 15.59 13.97
C LEU A 375 37.05 14.48 14.50
N ILE A 376 36.96 13.28 13.90
CA ILE A 376 37.85 12.15 14.20
C ILE A 376 39.31 12.59 14.05
N LYS A 377 39.66 13.29 12.97
CA LYS A 377 41.04 13.77 12.75
C LYS A 377 41.52 14.68 13.86
N GLN A 378 40.69 15.65 14.23
CA GLN A 378 41.02 16.64 15.25
C GLN A 378 41.17 15.99 16.62
N LYS A 379 40.20 15.15 17.01
CA LYS A 379 40.19 14.43 18.30
C LYS A 379 41.37 13.50 18.47
N LEU A 380 41.63 12.67 17.48
CA LEU A 380 42.73 11.69 17.55
C LEU A 380 44.10 12.37 17.53
N ALA A 381 44.22 13.55 16.92
CA ALA A 381 45.45 14.34 16.97
C ALA A 381 45.69 15.02 18.33
N GLN A 382 44.64 15.24 19.13
CA GLN A 382 44.72 15.87 20.45
C GLN A 382 45.04 14.88 21.58
N ALA A 383 44.65 13.61 21.43
CA ALA A 383 44.90 12.57 22.41
C ALA A 383 46.41 12.33 22.62
N LYS A 384 46.89 12.51 23.84
CA LYS A 384 48.30 12.42 24.23
C LYS A 384 48.69 11.06 24.81
N ASN A 385 47.71 10.27 25.22
CA ASN A 385 47.89 8.97 25.86
C ASN A 385 46.75 8.01 25.48
N SER A 386 46.88 6.76 25.90
CA SER A 386 45.92 5.69 25.58
C SER A 386 44.51 5.95 26.14
N ASP A 387 44.40 6.60 27.29
CA ASP A 387 43.12 6.81 27.96
C ASP A 387 42.33 7.94 27.27
N GLU A 388 43.03 9.01 26.88
CA GLU A 388 42.48 10.09 26.03
C GLU A 388 42.08 9.56 24.65
N LEU A 389 42.87 8.65 24.06
CA LEU A 389 42.53 8.00 22.80
C LEU A 389 41.27 7.14 22.93
N ALA A 390 41.19 6.30 23.97
CA ALA A 390 40.01 5.48 24.22
C ALA A 390 38.75 6.33 24.41
N SER A 391 38.86 7.42 25.18
CA SER A 391 37.76 8.38 25.39
C SER A 391 37.35 9.08 24.09
N ALA A 392 38.32 9.45 23.24
CA ALA A 392 38.04 10.03 21.94
C ALA A 392 37.33 9.04 20.99
N LEU A 393 37.70 7.76 21.02
CA LEU A 393 37.07 6.72 20.21
C LEU A 393 35.66 6.38 20.68
N ASP A 394 35.44 6.34 22.00
CA ASP A 394 34.15 6.06 22.60
C ASP A 394 33.08 7.07 22.16
N ALA A 395 33.47 8.35 22.04
CA ALA A 395 32.59 9.41 21.53
C ALA A 395 32.08 9.15 20.09
N PHE A 396 32.80 8.35 19.28
CA PHE A 396 32.38 8.00 17.93
C PHE A 396 31.74 6.62 17.81
N SER A 397 31.68 5.84 18.89
CA SER A 397 31.21 4.45 18.87
C SER A 397 29.74 4.29 18.45
N GLN A 398 28.92 5.32 18.68
CA GLN A 398 27.51 5.37 18.31
C GLN A 398 27.26 5.61 16.81
N PHE A 399 28.26 6.09 16.06
CA PHE A 399 28.11 6.35 14.63
C PHE A 399 28.51 5.14 13.80
N ASP A 400 27.70 4.81 12.79
CA ASP A 400 28.14 3.88 11.75
C ASP A 400 29.12 4.58 10.81
N LEU A 401 30.41 4.49 11.14
CA LEU A 401 31.49 5.10 10.36
C LEU A 401 31.63 4.43 9.00
N ASN A 402 31.80 5.23 7.96
CA ASN A 402 32.16 4.73 6.64
C ASN A 402 33.60 4.17 6.64
N MET A 403 33.96 3.51 5.54
CA MET A 403 35.27 2.88 5.38
C MET A 403 36.45 3.84 5.58
N ALA A 404 36.36 5.07 5.05
CA ALA A 404 37.41 6.07 5.17
C ALA A 404 37.64 6.48 6.62
N ASN A 405 36.56 6.75 7.36
CA ASN A 405 36.61 7.14 8.77
C ASN A 405 37.10 5.98 9.65
N LYS A 406 36.64 4.74 9.40
CA LYS A 406 37.14 3.54 10.11
C LYS A 406 38.64 3.34 9.89
N LYS A 407 39.12 3.55 8.66
CA LYS A 407 40.54 3.47 8.33
C LYS A 407 41.35 4.55 9.08
N GLN A 408 40.85 5.78 9.12
CA GLN A 408 41.50 6.89 9.81
C GLN A 408 41.59 6.66 11.33
N VAL A 409 40.52 6.13 11.94
CA VAL A 409 40.51 5.68 13.34
C VAL A 409 41.62 4.65 13.56
N ASN A 410 41.64 3.61 12.73
CA ASN A 410 42.61 2.52 12.82
C ASN A 410 44.06 3.01 12.68
N GLU A 411 44.33 3.85 11.68
CA GLU A 411 45.65 4.45 11.45
C GLU A 411 46.12 5.27 12.66
N SER A 412 45.21 5.98 13.33
CA SER A 412 45.55 6.77 14.51
C SER A 412 45.87 5.91 15.72
N ILE A 413 45.09 4.84 15.97
CA ILE A 413 45.34 3.86 17.05
C ILE A 413 46.74 3.23 16.85
N LEU A 414 47.03 2.80 15.63
CA LEU A 414 48.31 2.21 15.26
C LEU A 414 49.47 3.20 15.41
N ALA A 415 49.31 4.43 14.92
CA ALA A 415 50.34 5.47 15.02
C ALA A 415 50.68 5.83 16.48
N GLN A 416 49.67 6.01 17.34
CA GLN A 416 49.89 6.30 18.77
C GLN A 416 50.53 5.12 19.52
N SER A 417 50.29 3.90 19.05
CA SER A 417 50.89 2.70 19.62
C SER A 417 52.30 2.41 19.08
N GLY A 418 52.80 3.20 18.12
CA GLY A 418 54.09 2.96 17.46
C GLY A 418 54.09 1.70 16.59
N ILE A 419 52.95 1.37 15.98
CA ILE A 419 52.79 0.22 15.10
C ILE A 419 52.59 0.71 13.66
N GLN A 420 53.46 0.32 12.74
CA GLN A 420 53.20 0.51 11.31
C GLN A 420 52.35 -0.62 10.76
N TYR A 421 51.44 -0.29 9.84
CA TYR A 421 50.61 -1.25 9.12
C TYR A 421 50.87 -1.18 7.61
N ARG A 422 50.95 -2.34 6.97
CA ARG A 422 51.04 -2.45 5.51
C ARG A 422 50.08 -3.51 5.01
N GLU A 423 49.48 -3.25 3.85
CA GLU A 423 48.60 -4.21 3.18
C GLU A 423 48.93 -4.31 1.69
N THR A 424 48.80 -5.51 1.16
CA THR A 424 48.96 -5.80 -0.27
C THR A 424 47.95 -6.85 -0.69
N PHE A 425 47.52 -6.84 -1.95
CA PHE A 425 46.68 -7.90 -2.51
C PHE A 425 47.50 -8.72 -3.49
N ARG A 426 47.46 -10.04 -3.35
CA ARG A 426 48.07 -10.99 -4.27
C ARG A 426 46.97 -11.69 -5.06
N GLU A 427 47.08 -11.64 -6.38
CA GLU A 427 46.23 -12.44 -7.25
C GLU A 427 46.84 -13.83 -7.43
N GLY A 428 46.03 -14.89 -7.32
CA GLY A 428 46.51 -16.27 -7.41
C GLY A 428 45.43 -17.32 -7.17
N LYS A 429 45.85 -18.59 -7.07
CA LYS A 429 44.94 -19.71 -6.73
C LYS A 429 44.50 -19.56 -5.27
N ILE A 430 43.19 -19.48 -5.04
CA ILE A 430 42.57 -19.31 -3.71
C ILE A 430 41.86 -20.57 -3.21
N GLY A 431 41.92 -21.66 -3.96
CA GLY A 431 41.33 -22.95 -3.58
C GLY A 431 40.81 -23.72 -4.78
N GLU A 432 39.91 -24.65 -4.53
CA GLU A 432 39.23 -25.45 -5.54
C GLU A 432 37.71 -25.36 -5.31
N ARG A 433 36.93 -25.51 -6.38
CA ARG A 433 35.47 -25.70 -6.29
C ARG A 433 35.08 -26.91 -7.09
N TYR A 434 34.11 -27.63 -6.59
CA TYR A 434 33.47 -28.70 -7.34
C TYR A 434 32.50 -28.12 -8.38
N VAL A 435 32.69 -28.50 -9.64
CA VAL A 435 31.79 -28.18 -10.76
C VAL A 435 30.99 -29.44 -11.10
N PRO A 436 29.66 -29.48 -10.85
CA PRO A 436 28.87 -30.66 -11.15
C PRO A 436 28.75 -30.88 -12.66
N VAL A 437 28.94 -32.11 -13.13
CA VAL A 437 28.72 -32.50 -14.53
C VAL A 437 27.32 -33.12 -14.65
N ILE A 438 26.54 -32.61 -15.61
CA ILE A 438 25.17 -33.09 -15.85
C ILE A 438 25.26 -34.30 -16.79
N SER A 439 24.88 -35.49 -16.32
CA SER A 439 24.53 -36.58 -17.25
C SER A 439 23.14 -37.12 -16.92
N ARG A 440 22.18 -36.63 -17.71
CA ARG A 440 20.76 -37.05 -17.86
C ARG A 440 19.84 -36.89 -16.64
N SER A 441 18.73 -36.18 -16.88
CA SER A 441 17.48 -36.35 -16.14
C SER A 441 16.70 -37.50 -16.76
N GLU A 442 16.40 -38.54 -15.98
CA GLU A 442 15.40 -39.55 -16.37
C GLU A 442 14.04 -39.12 -15.81
N SER A 443 13.08 -38.91 -16.71
CA SER A 443 11.68 -38.69 -16.36
C SER A 443 10.90 -39.99 -16.59
N TYR A 444 10.21 -40.48 -15.56
CA TYR A 444 9.21 -41.53 -15.73
C TYR A 444 7.85 -41.00 -15.26
N ASN A 445 6.80 -41.36 -16.01
CA ASN A 445 5.44 -40.99 -15.67
C ASN A 445 4.85 -42.04 -14.74
N GLU A 446 4.45 -41.62 -13.55
CA GLU A 446 3.71 -42.47 -12.62
C GLU A 446 2.24 -42.03 -12.67
N THR A 447 1.37 -42.88 -13.22
CA THR A 447 -0.08 -42.60 -13.26
C THR A 447 -0.71 -43.04 -11.95
N ARG A 448 -1.30 -42.09 -11.22
CA ARG A 448 -2.03 -42.35 -9.97
C ARG A 448 -3.51 -42.02 -10.20
N TYR A 449 -4.40 -42.86 -9.69
CA TYR A 449 -5.85 -42.63 -9.80
C TYR A 449 -6.37 -42.09 -8.47
N ILE A 450 -6.87 -40.85 -8.48
CA ILE A 450 -7.59 -40.28 -7.33
C ILE A 450 -9.05 -40.10 -7.77
N ASN A 451 -9.98 -40.76 -7.08
CA ASN A 451 -11.41 -40.75 -7.39
C ASN A 451 -11.77 -41.19 -8.83
N GLY A 452 -11.03 -42.16 -9.38
CA GLY A 452 -11.29 -42.70 -10.73
C GLY A 452 -10.77 -41.83 -11.89
N VAL A 453 -10.09 -40.72 -11.60
CA VAL A 453 -9.45 -39.86 -12.61
C VAL A 453 -7.94 -40.11 -12.59
N ALA A 454 -7.36 -40.40 -13.76
CA ALA A 454 -5.92 -40.58 -13.92
C ALA A 454 -5.20 -39.23 -13.78
N ILE A 455 -4.30 -39.12 -12.81
CA ILE A 455 -3.37 -38.02 -12.66
C ILE A 455 -1.99 -38.56 -13.04
N ASN A 456 -1.44 -38.06 -14.14
CA ASN A 456 -0.07 -38.36 -14.54
C ASN A 456 0.86 -37.44 -13.77
N GLU A 457 1.65 -38.00 -12.86
CA GLU A 457 2.70 -37.27 -12.17
C GLU A 457 4.04 -37.67 -12.80
N THR A 458 4.69 -36.72 -13.48
CA THR A 458 6.05 -36.93 -13.99
C THR A 458 7.02 -36.75 -12.84
N LYS A 459 7.67 -37.84 -12.43
CA LYS A 459 8.76 -37.80 -11.45
C LYS A 459 10.08 -37.70 -12.19
N PHE A 460 10.92 -36.78 -11.72
CA PHE A 460 12.28 -36.60 -12.21
C PHE A 460 13.23 -37.12 -11.13
N ASN A 461 14.01 -38.16 -11.46
CA ASN A 461 15.15 -38.54 -10.65
C ASN A 461 16.38 -37.86 -11.23
N ASP A 462 16.93 -36.93 -10.47
CA ASP A 462 18.18 -36.25 -10.82
C ASP A 462 19.37 -37.10 -10.36
N TYR A 463 20.07 -37.74 -11.29
CA TYR A 463 21.35 -38.40 -11.00
C TYR A 463 22.49 -37.43 -11.32
N THR A 464 23.19 -36.95 -10.29
CA THR A 464 24.50 -36.30 -10.48
C THR A 464 25.54 -37.38 -10.73
N THR A 465 25.95 -37.59 -11.97
CA THR A 465 26.91 -38.64 -12.35
C THR A 465 28.37 -38.24 -12.10
N GLY A 466 28.63 -37.34 -11.16
CA GLY A 466 29.95 -36.81 -10.86
C GLY A 466 30.12 -35.33 -11.20
N GLY A 467 31.38 -34.91 -11.21
CA GLY A 467 31.83 -33.53 -11.38
C GLY A 467 33.35 -33.51 -11.34
N TYR A 468 33.93 -32.33 -11.53
CA TYR A 468 35.37 -32.14 -11.44
C TYR A 468 35.70 -30.96 -10.53
N ASP A 469 36.83 -31.05 -9.85
CA ASP A 469 37.36 -29.92 -9.10
C ASP A 469 38.05 -28.94 -10.06
N GLU A 470 37.63 -27.68 -9.99
CA GLU A 470 38.19 -26.57 -10.74
C GLU A 470 39.01 -25.69 -9.78
N SER A 471 40.23 -25.32 -10.19
CA SER A 471 41.02 -24.34 -9.45
C SER A 471 40.34 -22.98 -9.47
N ARG A 472 40.15 -22.39 -8.29
CA ARG A 472 39.60 -21.04 -8.13
C ARG A 472 40.72 -20.04 -8.04
N TYR A 473 40.61 -18.96 -8.80
CA TYR A 473 41.55 -17.85 -8.78
C TYR A 473 40.88 -16.59 -8.22
N GLY A 474 41.64 -15.80 -7.48
CA GLY A 474 41.14 -14.61 -6.83
C GLY A 474 42.23 -13.89 -6.06
N PHE A 475 41.82 -13.16 -5.03
CA PHE A 475 42.69 -12.29 -4.27
C PHE A 475 42.89 -12.83 -2.86
N THR A 476 44.14 -12.78 -2.41
CA THR A 476 44.54 -12.95 -1.02
C THR A 476 45.06 -11.61 -0.52
N ALA A 477 44.44 -11.06 0.52
CA ALA A 477 44.95 -9.89 1.21
C ALA A 477 46.07 -10.34 2.15
N VAL A 478 47.23 -9.71 2.04
CA VAL A 478 48.38 -9.91 2.92
C VAL A 478 48.58 -8.63 3.71
N TYR A 479 48.52 -8.72 5.02
CA TYR A 479 48.67 -7.59 5.91
C TYR A 479 49.80 -7.83 6.92
N GLN A 480 50.45 -6.74 7.31
CA GLN A 480 51.64 -6.75 8.16
C GLN A 480 51.55 -5.67 9.21
N PHE A 481 51.91 -6.02 10.44
CA PHE A 481 52.09 -5.10 11.55
C PHE A 481 53.57 -5.07 11.94
N PHE A 482 54.15 -3.89 12.05
CA PHE A 482 55.52 -3.68 12.53
C PHE A 482 55.43 -2.91 13.83
N ASN A 483 55.71 -3.56 14.96
CA ASN A 483 55.74 -2.88 16.25
C ASN A 483 57.10 -2.23 16.45
N GLU A 484 57.20 -0.94 16.16
CA GLU A 484 58.42 -0.15 16.29
C GLU A 484 58.57 0.48 17.69
N SER A 485 57.61 0.22 18.58
CA SER A 485 57.66 0.69 19.97
C SER A 485 58.50 -0.24 20.87
N GLU A 486 58.85 0.26 22.04
CA GLU A 486 59.50 -0.52 23.11
C GLU A 486 58.52 -1.41 23.90
N LYS A 487 57.21 -1.28 23.65
CA LYS A 487 56.16 -2.01 24.38
C LYS A 487 55.74 -3.26 23.61
N THR A 488 55.37 -4.31 24.34
CA THR A 488 54.66 -5.46 23.76
C THR A 488 53.17 -5.20 23.85
N TYR A 489 52.42 -5.54 22.81
CA TYR A 489 50.97 -5.34 22.78
C TYR A 489 50.21 -6.64 22.54
N LEU A 490 49.07 -6.78 23.20
CA LEU A 490 48.00 -7.67 22.81
C LEU A 490 47.04 -6.87 21.91
N VAL A 491 46.86 -7.28 20.66
CA VAL A 491 46.07 -6.55 19.68
C VAL A 491 44.95 -7.43 19.15
N ASP A 492 43.71 -7.07 19.47
CA ASP A 492 42.52 -7.66 18.88
C ASP A 492 42.21 -6.94 17.57
N VAL A 493 42.17 -7.70 16.49
CA VAL A 493 41.95 -7.20 15.14
C VAL A 493 40.69 -7.82 14.56
N GLU A 494 39.83 -7.01 13.97
CA GLU A 494 38.70 -7.43 13.15
C GLU A 494 39.00 -7.14 11.68
N ILE A 495 38.95 -8.18 10.86
CA ILE A 495 39.12 -8.10 9.42
C ILE A 495 37.75 -8.19 8.78
N SER A 496 37.40 -7.18 7.97
CA SER A 496 36.13 -7.14 7.26
C SER A 496 36.32 -6.90 5.76
N ALA A 497 35.48 -7.53 4.93
CA ALA A 497 35.41 -7.30 3.49
C ALA A 497 34.15 -7.89 2.86
N THR A 498 33.63 -7.31 1.79
CA THR A 498 32.62 -7.97 0.95
C THR A 498 33.31 -8.90 -0.04
N ILE A 499 33.21 -10.21 0.21
CA ILE A 499 33.82 -11.23 -0.65
C ILE A 499 32.84 -11.64 -1.76
N SER A 500 33.32 -11.65 -3.00
CA SER A 500 32.57 -12.15 -4.16
C SER A 500 33.08 -13.53 -4.54
N ASN A 501 32.19 -14.52 -4.56
CA ASN A 501 32.49 -15.89 -4.93
C ASN A 501 31.48 -16.39 -5.96
N THR A 502 31.96 -17.01 -7.03
CA THR A 502 31.11 -17.75 -7.97
C THR A 502 30.97 -19.20 -7.51
N GLU A 503 29.72 -19.62 -7.35
CA GLU A 503 29.32 -21.02 -7.19
C GLU A 503 28.49 -21.47 -8.39
N TYR A 504 28.58 -22.74 -8.74
CA TYR A 504 27.69 -23.34 -9.74
C TYR A 504 26.51 -23.99 -9.03
N LYS A 505 25.29 -23.57 -9.39
CA LYS A 505 24.06 -24.22 -8.93
C LYS A 505 23.35 -24.87 -10.11
N LYS A 506 22.65 -25.97 -9.80
CA LYS A 506 21.70 -26.56 -10.72
C LYS A 506 20.48 -25.65 -10.85
N GLN A 507 20.14 -25.28 -12.09
CA GLN A 507 18.86 -24.67 -12.39
C GLN A 507 17.75 -25.73 -12.31
N SER A 508 16.66 -25.48 -11.58
CA SER A 508 15.59 -26.47 -11.48
C SER A 508 14.95 -26.69 -12.85
N SER A 509 14.64 -27.94 -13.20
CA SER A 509 14.07 -28.34 -14.48
C SER A 509 12.72 -27.67 -14.80
N TRP A 510 12.05 -27.08 -13.80
CA TRP A 510 10.86 -26.23 -13.97
C TRP A 510 11.12 -24.90 -14.70
N SER A 511 12.37 -24.46 -14.83
CA SER A 511 12.74 -23.15 -15.40
C SER A 511 13.49 -23.23 -16.74
N GLY A 512 13.58 -24.42 -17.35
CA GLY A 512 14.22 -24.66 -18.63
C GLY A 512 15.12 -25.90 -18.65
N PRO A 513 15.84 -26.14 -19.76
CA PRO A 513 16.78 -27.26 -19.87
C PRO A 513 17.87 -27.16 -18.80
N ASP A 514 18.24 -28.32 -18.21
CA ASP A 514 19.24 -28.41 -17.14
C ASP A 514 20.56 -27.76 -17.59
N LYS A 515 20.90 -26.62 -16.98
CA LYS A 515 22.17 -25.91 -17.18
C LYS A 515 22.77 -25.58 -15.83
N ASN A 516 24.10 -25.65 -15.75
CA ASN A 516 24.82 -25.05 -14.63
C ASN A 516 24.65 -23.54 -14.71
N VAL A 517 24.05 -22.95 -13.70
CA VAL A 517 23.93 -21.49 -13.58
C VAL A 517 25.03 -21.02 -12.66
N GLU A 518 25.81 -20.06 -13.17
CA GLU A 518 26.77 -19.32 -12.38
C GLU A 518 26.01 -18.42 -11.37
N VAL A 519 26.14 -18.71 -10.09
CA VAL A 519 25.56 -17.91 -9.01
C VAL A 519 26.67 -17.15 -8.32
N LYS A 520 26.70 -15.84 -8.54
CA LYS A 520 27.60 -14.92 -7.85
C LYS A 520 27.05 -14.65 -6.45
N LYS A 521 27.71 -15.19 -5.42
CA LYS A 521 27.44 -14.87 -4.03
C LYS A 521 28.31 -13.71 -3.58
N ARG A 522 27.69 -12.78 -2.84
CA ARG A 522 28.37 -11.74 -2.08
C ARG A 522 28.12 -12.00 -0.61
N ASN A 523 29.19 -12.30 0.14
CA ASN A 523 29.12 -12.54 1.57
C ASN A 523 29.96 -11.48 2.29
N LEU A 524 29.57 -11.14 3.51
CA LEU A 524 30.41 -10.34 4.39
C LEU A 524 31.39 -11.27 5.11
N LEU A 525 32.68 -11.07 4.88
CA LEU A 525 33.75 -11.65 5.68
C LEU A 525 33.90 -10.79 6.94
N VAL A 526 33.81 -11.40 8.12
CA VAL A 526 34.20 -10.81 9.40
C VAL A 526 35.03 -11.85 10.14
N LYS A 527 36.30 -11.56 10.42
CA LYS A 527 37.18 -12.45 11.16
C LYS A 527 37.86 -11.67 12.29
N LYS A 528 37.72 -12.15 13.53
CA LYS A 528 38.41 -11.61 14.69
C LYS A 528 39.63 -12.46 14.99
N ILE A 529 40.78 -11.82 15.15
CA ILE A 529 42.05 -12.46 15.46
C ILE A 529 42.76 -11.63 16.52
N THR A 530 43.35 -12.30 17.50
CA THR A 530 44.21 -11.65 18.50
C THR A 530 45.66 -11.95 18.18
N TYR A 531 46.48 -10.91 18.13
CA TYR A 531 47.92 -11.01 17.93
C TYR A 531 48.66 -10.55 19.18
N VAL A 532 49.82 -11.15 19.43
CA VAL A 532 50.81 -10.58 20.35
C VAL A 532 51.93 -9.95 19.55
N LEU A 533 51.99 -8.63 19.56
CA LEU A 533 53.02 -7.85 18.88
C LEU A 533 54.14 -7.54 19.87
N LYS A 534 55.20 -8.35 19.87
CA LYS A 534 56.40 -8.09 20.67
C LYS A 534 57.08 -6.77 20.25
N ALA A 535 57.68 -6.07 21.19
CA ALA A 535 58.49 -4.89 20.92
C ALA A 535 59.55 -5.18 19.84
N GLY A 536 59.65 -4.32 18.81
CA GLY A 536 60.58 -4.47 17.69
C GLY A 536 60.29 -5.64 16.74
N SER A 537 59.11 -6.27 16.81
CA SER A 537 58.76 -7.43 15.97
C SER A 537 57.86 -7.07 14.79
N GLU A 538 57.82 -7.96 13.80
CA GLU A 538 56.83 -7.94 12.73
C GLU A 538 55.92 -9.17 12.78
N ILE A 539 54.64 -8.97 12.48
CA ILE A 539 53.70 -10.04 12.17
C ILE A 539 53.21 -9.86 10.75
N LYS A 540 53.14 -10.98 10.03
CA LYS A 540 52.60 -11.08 8.69
C LYS A 540 51.56 -12.17 8.65
N ASP A 541 50.37 -11.85 8.15
CA ASP A 541 49.30 -12.81 7.97
C ASP A 541 48.56 -12.54 6.65
N GLN A 542 47.70 -13.47 6.24
CA GLN A 542 47.00 -13.41 4.98
C GLN A 542 45.60 -14.03 5.05
N ILE A 543 44.69 -13.52 4.24
CA ILE A 543 43.32 -14.00 4.16
C ILE A 543 42.79 -13.96 2.73
N ILE A 544 42.04 -15.00 2.35
CA ILE A 544 41.39 -15.05 1.04
C ILE A 544 40.17 -14.12 1.06
N VAL A 545 40.11 -13.20 0.10
CA VAL A 545 39.05 -12.18 0.01
C VAL A 545 38.13 -12.37 -1.20
N GLY A 546 38.18 -13.55 -1.81
CA GLY A 546 37.29 -13.95 -2.91
C GLY A 546 37.89 -13.71 -4.30
N GLU A 547 37.08 -13.90 -5.33
CA GLU A 547 37.48 -13.90 -6.73
C GLU A 547 37.66 -12.49 -7.30
N LYS A 548 37.13 -11.47 -6.61
CA LYS A 548 37.31 -10.05 -6.96
C LYS A 548 37.97 -9.33 -5.81
N LYS A 549 38.84 -8.37 -6.14
CA LYS A 549 39.44 -7.48 -5.14
C LYS A 549 38.32 -6.68 -4.45
N PRO A 550 38.16 -6.78 -3.13
CA PRO A 550 37.20 -5.97 -2.40
C PRO A 550 37.63 -4.50 -2.40
N ASN A 551 36.65 -3.58 -2.52
CA ASN A 551 36.89 -2.14 -2.35
C ASN A 551 36.74 -1.70 -0.88
N ASP A 552 36.29 -2.61 -0.03
CA ASP A 552 35.89 -2.40 1.36
C ASP A 552 36.66 -3.32 2.32
N PHE A 553 37.85 -3.79 1.93
CA PHE A 553 38.72 -4.54 2.84
C PHE A 553 39.29 -3.62 3.91
N LEU A 554 39.16 -4.03 5.16
CA LEU A 554 39.64 -3.30 6.31
C LEU A 554 40.16 -4.24 7.38
N VAL A 555 41.30 -3.89 7.95
CA VAL A 555 41.86 -4.51 9.15
C VAL A 555 41.76 -3.48 10.26
N SER A 556 40.79 -3.65 11.16
CA SER A 556 40.49 -2.74 12.27
C SER A 556 41.06 -3.26 13.58
N VAL A 557 41.89 -2.48 14.25
CA VAL A 557 42.28 -2.71 15.65
C VAL A 557 41.08 -2.39 16.52
N VAL A 558 40.50 -3.43 17.13
CA VAL A 558 39.35 -3.33 18.03
C VAL A 558 39.81 -3.01 19.44
N ASN A 559 40.92 -3.61 19.87
CA ASN A 559 41.50 -3.38 21.18
C ASN A 559 43.02 -3.52 21.09
N ILE A 560 43.74 -2.69 21.83
CA ILE A 560 45.19 -2.75 21.98
C ILE A 560 45.55 -2.56 23.44
N THR A 561 46.16 -3.58 24.04
CA THR A 561 46.51 -3.59 25.46
C THR A 561 48.02 -3.72 25.60
N PRO A 562 48.71 -2.76 26.26
CA PRO A 562 50.12 -2.91 26.54
C PRO A 562 50.33 -4.05 27.54
N MET A 563 51.35 -4.86 27.27
CA MET A 563 51.71 -6.05 28.03
C MET A 563 53.10 -5.88 28.60
N ASP A 564 53.27 -6.31 29.84
CA ASP A 564 54.59 -6.45 30.44
C ASP A 564 55.38 -7.51 29.64
N ARG A 565 56.64 -7.23 29.35
CA ARG A 565 57.52 -8.16 28.65
C ARG A 565 57.66 -9.48 29.43
N ASP A 566 57.76 -9.39 30.76
CA ASP A 566 57.88 -10.56 31.64
C ASP A 566 56.60 -11.40 31.61
N TRP A 567 55.43 -10.76 31.45
CA TRP A 567 54.17 -11.48 31.32
C TRP A 567 54.18 -12.34 30.05
N PHE A 568 54.64 -11.80 28.92
CA PHE A 568 54.67 -12.53 27.65
C PHE A 568 55.68 -13.68 27.68
N ASP A 569 56.89 -13.44 28.17
CA ASP A 569 57.94 -14.47 28.23
C ASP A 569 57.48 -15.64 29.15
N LYS A 570 56.75 -15.34 30.24
CA LYS A 570 56.10 -16.37 31.08
C LYS A 570 54.94 -17.08 30.38
N LEU A 571 54.10 -16.37 29.61
CA LEU A 571 53.03 -17.01 28.85
C LEU A 571 53.62 -17.97 27.80
N SER A 572 54.68 -17.57 27.10
CA SER A 572 55.38 -18.43 26.14
C SER A 572 55.89 -19.70 26.83
N THR A 573 56.48 -19.56 28.02
CA THR A 573 56.93 -20.69 28.84
C THR A 573 55.76 -21.61 29.24
N ALA A 574 54.61 -21.04 29.63
CA ALA A 574 53.39 -21.79 29.91
C ALA A 574 52.85 -22.54 28.66
N MET A 575 52.95 -21.92 27.49
CA MET A 575 52.53 -22.50 26.21
C MET A 575 53.45 -23.63 25.72
N GLU A 576 54.72 -23.64 26.11
CA GLU A 576 55.61 -24.79 25.92
C GLU A 576 55.23 -25.97 26.83
N GLY A 577 54.53 -25.68 27.93
CA GLY A 577 53.98 -26.69 28.82
C GLY A 577 55.04 -27.39 29.66
N SER A 578 56.17 -26.74 29.96
CA SER A 578 57.31 -27.32 30.69
C SER A 578 57.24 -27.17 32.21
N ASP A 579 56.45 -26.22 32.71
CA ASP A 579 56.35 -25.90 34.15
C ASP A 579 54.88 -25.68 34.54
N ILE A 580 54.31 -26.61 35.31
CA ILE A 580 52.92 -26.54 35.79
C ILE A 580 52.65 -25.31 36.67
N GLY A 581 53.64 -24.87 37.43
CA GLY A 581 53.64 -23.64 38.23
C GLY A 581 53.36 -22.42 37.37
N VAL A 582 54.11 -22.27 36.28
CA VAL A 582 53.95 -21.15 35.35
C VAL A 582 52.62 -21.25 34.60
N ILE A 583 52.20 -22.44 34.15
CA ILE A 583 50.90 -22.63 33.46
C ILE A 583 49.73 -22.19 34.34
N SER A 584 49.74 -22.57 35.63
CA SER A 584 48.66 -22.25 36.57
C SER A 584 48.44 -20.75 36.77
N GLN A 585 49.49 -19.93 36.64
CA GLN A 585 49.39 -18.47 36.78
C GLN A 585 48.48 -17.84 35.70
N PHE A 586 48.41 -18.46 34.52
CA PHE A 586 47.63 -17.96 33.39
C PHE A 586 46.23 -18.57 33.28
N PHE A 587 45.94 -19.64 34.02
CA PHE A 587 44.67 -20.37 33.92
C PHE A 587 43.46 -19.46 34.22
N PHE A 588 43.63 -18.53 35.16
CA PHE A 588 42.62 -17.54 35.57
C PHE A 588 42.93 -16.11 35.11
N ASP A 589 43.95 -15.92 34.28
CA ASP A 589 44.29 -14.60 33.75
C ASP A 589 43.39 -14.28 32.55
N GLU A 590 42.61 -13.20 32.65
CA GLU A 590 41.73 -12.75 31.57
C GLU A 590 42.49 -12.30 30.32
N LYS A 591 43.75 -11.86 30.46
CA LYS A 591 44.62 -11.55 29.32
C LYS A 591 45.03 -12.80 28.56
N ALA A 592 45.03 -13.97 29.21
CA ALA A 592 45.37 -15.25 28.62
C ALA A 592 44.14 -16.01 28.06
N LYS A 593 42.94 -15.39 28.04
CA LYS A 593 41.68 -16.05 27.67
C LYS A 593 41.72 -16.77 26.31
N TYR A 594 42.48 -16.25 25.35
CA TYR A 594 42.58 -16.83 24.00
C TYR A 594 43.44 -18.09 23.93
N TRP A 595 44.30 -18.31 24.93
CA TRP A 595 45.17 -19.48 25.04
C TRP A 595 44.67 -20.49 26.08
N LYS A 596 43.52 -20.24 26.73
CA LYS A 596 42.94 -21.13 27.75
C LYS A 596 42.84 -22.60 27.29
N PRO A 597 42.44 -22.93 26.04
CA PRO A 597 42.41 -24.33 25.59
C PRO A 597 43.79 -25.00 25.58
N ASP A 598 44.80 -24.32 25.04
CA ASP A 598 46.17 -24.85 24.96
C ASP A 598 46.82 -24.91 26.34
N LEU A 599 46.61 -23.87 27.16
CA LEU A 599 47.05 -23.82 28.56
C LEU A 599 46.41 -24.95 29.37
N ALA A 600 45.12 -25.22 29.20
CA ALA A 600 44.44 -26.32 29.87
C ALA A 600 44.96 -27.69 29.40
N ALA A 601 45.21 -27.87 28.10
CA ALA A 601 45.80 -29.09 27.57
C ALA A 601 47.23 -29.32 28.10
N ASN A 602 48.05 -28.27 28.15
CA ASN A 602 49.40 -28.31 28.72
C ASN A 602 49.36 -28.59 30.22
N PHE A 603 48.45 -27.93 30.94
CA PHE A 603 48.25 -28.14 32.38
C PHE A 603 47.86 -29.59 32.67
N ALA A 604 46.81 -30.09 32.01
CA ALA A 604 46.34 -31.47 32.19
C ALA A 604 47.45 -32.48 31.89
N ARG A 605 48.23 -32.28 30.82
CA ARG A 605 49.36 -33.14 30.48
C ARG A 605 50.41 -33.19 31.60
N GLN A 606 50.84 -32.03 32.09
CA GLN A 606 51.85 -31.96 33.15
C GLN A 606 51.34 -32.48 34.48
N ALA A 607 50.10 -32.16 34.83
CA ALA A 607 49.49 -32.63 36.06
C ALA A 607 49.34 -34.15 36.06
N TYR A 608 48.91 -34.73 34.93
CA TYR A 608 48.74 -36.17 34.76
C TYR A 608 50.09 -36.92 34.80
N MET A 609 51.16 -36.35 34.20
CA MET A 609 52.50 -36.96 34.25
C MET A 609 53.05 -37.11 35.68
N ASN A 610 52.54 -36.32 36.63
CA ASN A 610 52.98 -36.31 38.03
C ASN A 610 51.85 -36.72 39.00
N LEU A 611 50.80 -37.36 38.48
CA LEU A 611 49.70 -37.91 39.29
C LEU A 611 49.76 -39.43 39.18
N ASP A 612 50.14 -40.09 40.27
CA ASP A 612 50.03 -41.55 40.33
C ASP A 612 48.64 -41.93 40.82
N THR A 613 48.10 -42.99 40.23
CA THR A 613 46.82 -43.56 40.65
C THR A 613 47.03 -45.03 40.94
N THR A 614 46.68 -45.46 42.14
CA THR A 614 46.74 -46.87 42.54
C THR A 614 45.38 -47.28 43.05
N LEU A 615 44.84 -48.36 42.49
CA LEU A 615 43.66 -49.03 43.03
C LEU A 615 44.14 -50.27 43.76
N SER A 616 43.70 -50.44 45.00
CA SER A 616 43.98 -51.64 45.78
C SER A 616 42.71 -52.22 46.36
N THR A 617 42.63 -53.55 46.37
CA THR A 617 41.51 -54.30 46.93
C THR A 617 41.92 -54.99 48.22
N GLY A 618 40.98 -55.27 49.12
CA GLY A 618 41.26 -56.09 50.31
C GLY A 618 41.29 -57.59 49.99
N ASP A 619 41.75 -58.42 50.94
CA ASP A 619 41.95 -59.88 50.81
C ASP A 619 40.73 -60.71 50.34
N LYS A 620 39.54 -60.11 50.25
CA LYS A 620 38.28 -60.75 49.86
C LYS A 620 37.51 -59.89 48.86
N PHE A 621 38.05 -59.70 47.66
CA PHE A 621 37.28 -59.14 46.55
C PHE A 621 36.17 -60.15 46.17
N ASP A 622 34.95 -59.88 46.66
CA ASP A 622 33.82 -60.79 46.61
C ASP A 622 33.12 -60.77 45.24
N ARG A 623 32.63 -61.95 44.81
CA ARG A 623 31.76 -62.13 43.63
C ARG A 623 30.40 -61.44 43.77
N ASP A 624 30.02 -61.01 44.98
CA ASP A 624 28.72 -60.41 45.29
C ASP A 624 28.62 -58.90 44.98
N PHE A 625 29.53 -58.37 44.17
CA PHE A 625 29.45 -57.04 43.53
C PHE A 625 29.43 -55.82 44.46
N LYS A 626 29.99 -55.88 45.68
CA LYS A 626 30.07 -54.71 46.58
C LYS A 626 31.33 -54.69 47.44
N SER A 627 32.50 -54.81 46.81
CA SER A 627 33.78 -54.76 47.54
C SER A 627 34.28 -53.32 47.64
N PRO A 628 34.73 -52.87 48.83
CA PRO A 628 35.40 -51.58 48.94
C PRO A 628 36.78 -51.66 48.27
N VAL A 629 37.04 -50.74 47.35
CA VAL A 629 38.33 -50.53 46.69
C VAL A 629 38.93 -49.24 47.25
N GLN A 630 40.20 -49.27 47.59
CA GLN A 630 40.93 -48.08 47.99
C GLN A 630 41.59 -47.48 46.75
N LEU A 631 41.13 -46.29 46.36
CA LEU A 631 41.78 -45.45 45.37
C LEU A 631 42.76 -44.55 46.10
N THR A 632 44.05 -44.73 45.85
CA THR A 632 45.11 -43.81 46.28
C THR A 632 45.53 -42.96 45.10
N LEU A 633 45.39 -41.65 45.25
CA LEU A 633 45.82 -40.63 44.31
C LEU A 633 47.01 -39.90 44.91
N SER A 634 48.19 -40.03 44.31
CA SER A 634 49.42 -39.39 44.79
C SER A 634 49.78 -38.24 43.87
N ASN A 635 49.53 -37.01 44.33
CA ASN A 635 49.86 -35.80 43.59
C ASN A 635 51.30 -35.39 43.88
N ARG A 636 52.21 -35.65 42.93
CA ARG A 636 53.62 -35.25 43.01
C ARG A 636 53.88 -33.85 42.44
N ASN A 637 52.85 -33.13 42.02
CA ASN A 637 52.98 -31.75 41.61
C ASN A 637 53.20 -30.88 42.86
N ALA A 638 53.94 -29.78 42.71
CA ALA A 638 54.17 -28.83 43.79
C ALA A 638 52.92 -28.04 44.22
N MET A 639 51.80 -28.20 43.52
CA MET A 639 50.55 -27.45 43.74
C MET A 639 49.35 -28.37 43.96
N ALA A 640 48.32 -27.82 44.58
CA ALA A 640 47.04 -28.51 44.74
C ALA A 640 46.32 -28.68 43.39
N LEU A 641 45.75 -29.85 43.19
CA LEU A 641 44.98 -30.19 42.00
C LEU A 641 43.53 -30.44 42.37
N LYS A 642 42.61 -29.84 41.62
CA LYS A 642 41.21 -30.25 41.60
C LYS A 642 41.03 -31.21 40.43
N LEU A 643 40.64 -32.45 40.72
CA LEU A 643 40.44 -33.46 39.70
C LEU A 643 39.04 -34.04 39.79
N THR A 644 38.46 -34.31 38.64
CA THR A 644 37.19 -35.05 38.52
C THR A 644 37.47 -36.37 37.85
N TYR A 645 37.02 -37.46 38.46
CA TYR A 645 37.23 -38.79 37.95
C TYR A 645 35.92 -39.58 37.94
N THR A 646 35.83 -40.50 36.99
CA THR A 646 34.80 -41.55 36.94
C THR A 646 35.46 -42.90 37.00
N THR A 647 34.65 -43.89 37.32
CA THR A 647 35.07 -45.29 37.31
C THR A 647 34.07 -46.07 36.47
N ASN A 648 34.50 -47.13 35.82
CA ASN A 648 33.61 -47.94 34.97
C ASN A 648 32.51 -48.70 35.74
N PHE A 649 32.50 -48.61 37.07
CA PHE A 649 31.47 -49.18 37.95
C PHE A 649 30.61 -48.12 38.66
N SER A 650 30.83 -46.82 38.40
CA SER A 650 30.00 -45.72 38.89
C SER A 650 29.81 -44.69 37.80
N ASN A 651 28.56 -44.46 37.40
CA ASN A 651 28.21 -43.36 36.49
C ASN A 651 28.34 -41.98 37.14
N ASP A 652 28.51 -41.93 38.47
CA ASP A 652 28.70 -40.67 39.19
C ASP A 652 30.18 -40.28 39.14
N SER A 653 30.44 -39.08 38.59
CA SER A 653 31.75 -38.45 38.68
C SER A 653 31.99 -37.91 40.09
N ARG A 654 33.22 -38.04 40.57
CA ARG A 654 33.66 -37.52 41.87
C ARG A 654 34.70 -36.44 41.67
N THR A 655 34.52 -35.33 42.36
CA THR A 655 35.48 -34.22 42.36
C THR A 655 36.19 -34.17 43.70
N VAL A 656 37.52 -34.23 43.66
CA VAL A 656 38.38 -34.15 44.85
C VAL A 656 39.43 -33.08 44.67
N VAL A 657 39.96 -32.59 45.79
CA VAL A 657 41.10 -31.69 45.82
C VAL A 657 42.22 -32.41 46.57
N ILE A 658 43.40 -32.46 45.96
CA ILE A 658 44.60 -33.08 46.54
C ILE A 658 45.67 -32.01 46.61
N ASP A 659 46.20 -31.76 47.81
CA ASP A 659 47.28 -30.79 48.02
C ASP A 659 48.54 -31.18 47.24
N GLY A 660 49.43 -30.22 46.98
CA GLY A 660 50.71 -30.51 46.32
C GLY A 660 51.60 -31.42 47.17
N ASN A 661 52.32 -32.34 46.51
CA ASN A 661 53.17 -33.35 47.15
C ASN A 661 52.44 -34.14 48.26
N SER A 662 51.18 -34.48 48.03
CA SER A 662 50.34 -35.18 49.01
C SER A 662 49.64 -36.39 48.38
N GLU A 663 49.10 -37.24 49.25
CA GLU A 663 48.31 -38.40 48.85
C GLU A 663 46.91 -38.29 49.43
N LEU A 664 45.91 -38.61 48.61
CA LEU A 664 44.52 -38.78 49.04
C LEU A 664 44.14 -40.24 48.83
N THR A 665 43.61 -40.88 49.87
CA THR A 665 43.03 -42.22 49.76
C THR A 665 41.53 -42.14 49.95
N GLU A 666 40.78 -42.64 48.97
CA GLU A 666 39.33 -42.71 49.01
C GLU A 666 38.85 -44.16 48.93
N SER A 667 37.86 -44.50 49.75
CA SER A 667 37.18 -45.78 49.66
C SER A 667 35.99 -45.69 48.70
N LEU A 668 36.04 -46.47 47.63
CA LEU A 668 35.02 -46.54 46.59
C LEU A 668 34.34 -47.91 46.63
N MET A 669 33.03 -47.95 46.37
CA MET A 669 32.33 -49.22 46.20
C MET A 669 32.41 -49.62 44.73
N ALA A 670 33.11 -50.72 44.42
CA ALA A 670 33.23 -51.22 43.06
C ALA A 670 32.30 -52.39 42.78
N PHE A 671 31.74 -52.39 41.56
CA PHE A 671 30.91 -53.44 41.01
C PHE A 671 31.69 -54.10 39.85
N GLY A 672 32.34 -55.25 40.10
CA GLY A 672 33.21 -55.91 39.10
C GLY A 672 33.45 -57.38 39.40
N ARG A 673 34.01 -58.13 38.44
CA ARG A 673 34.27 -59.59 38.57
C ARG A 673 35.72 -59.91 38.91
N SER A 674 36.66 -59.06 38.48
CA SER A 674 38.09 -59.13 38.79
C SER A 674 38.71 -57.75 39.00
N GLU A 675 39.87 -57.70 39.65
CA GLU A 675 40.68 -56.49 39.82
C GLU A 675 41.06 -55.84 38.48
N ASP A 676 41.28 -56.67 37.45
CA ASP A 676 41.57 -56.22 36.07
C ASP A 676 40.39 -55.46 35.43
N ASP A 677 39.18 -55.55 35.98
CA ASP A 677 38.01 -54.82 35.48
C ASP A 677 37.94 -53.40 36.07
N LEU A 678 38.85 -52.97 36.95
CA LEU A 678 38.77 -51.65 37.58
C LEU A 678 39.43 -50.59 36.69
N GLU A 679 38.62 -49.73 36.08
CA GLU A 679 39.12 -48.61 35.27
C GLU A 679 38.80 -47.27 35.95
N LEU A 680 39.81 -46.40 36.05
CA LEU A 680 39.70 -45.02 36.48
C LEU A 680 39.88 -44.11 35.26
N THR A 681 38.91 -43.23 35.00
CA THR A 681 39.03 -42.18 33.98
C THR A 681 39.11 -40.83 34.67
N ILE A 682 40.18 -40.07 34.43
CA ILE A 682 40.28 -38.68 34.89
C ILE A 682 39.69 -37.79 33.79
N GLU A 683 38.58 -37.14 34.10
CA GLU A 683 37.79 -36.37 33.14
C GLU A 683 38.20 -34.91 33.08
N MET A 684 38.64 -34.35 34.20
CA MET A 684 39.00 -32.94 34.31
C MET A 684 40.10 -32.74 35.34
N LEU A 685 41.03 -31.84 35.04
CA LEU A 685 42.15 -31.53 35.91
C LEU A 685 42.42 -30.03 35.84
N GLU A 686 42.19 -29.33 36.95
CA GLU A 686 42.31 -27.87 37.07
C GLU A 686 43.21 -27.50 38.26
N PRO A 687 43.92 -26.36 38.19
CA PRO A 687 44.63 -25.83 39.36
C PRO A 687 43.63 -25.41 40.45
N TRP A 688 43.91 -25.80 41.71
CA TRP A 688 43.13 -25.34 42.87
C TRP A 688 43.83 -24.17 43.56
N LYS A 689 43.06 -23.13 43.90
CA LYS A 689 43.57 -21.90 44.53
C LYS A 689 43.64 -21.99 46.05
#